data_AF-A0AAU8I0U1-F1
#
_entry.id   AF-A0AAU8I0U1-F1
#
_cell.length_a   1.000
_cell.length_b   1.000
_cell.length_c   1.000
_cell.angle_alpha   90.00
_cell.angle_beta   90.00
_cell.angle_gamma   90.00
#
_symmetry.space_group_name_H-M   'P 1'
#
loop_
_entity.id
_entity.type
_entity.pdbx_description
1 polymer ?
#
loop_
_entity_poly.entity_id
_entity_poly.type
_entity_poly.pdbx_seq_one_letter_code
_entity_poly.pdbx_strand_id
1 'polypeptide(L)'
;MSAQARERLAEIGLIEWLRIGDEDAVHALLRDMRELGVRRLRTQFSWADWHTAEGERWYAWLMPLLSAHCEVLPCFCYTPPSLGLEPRTASPPRDSKAFADFIDQVVGRFGDGFEWIELWNEPNNLNDWDWHLDHDWQRFAEMIGQAAHWAHQLGKKTLLGGMCPTDPNWLGLMARRGALAHIDAIGVHGFPGTWDFRRRPWADVLGEVRAVLAAHGLQPQVWLSETGYSTWRHDEIEQVRQLRETLDAPVERLYWYAARDLHGSISHQDGFHEDERHYHFGLRDERGRAKLLYRLWAEQGYDGIEALASLHHEHGANLSRAPRPEVAQEPLAAAPSAAGRAPVRALSRPRADAVLITGGAGFIGTNLAARLLDSGRRVIVYDNLSRPGVEHNLQWLRRHYPAERLHVEVGDVRDRHLLGDAVAQAAQVFHLAAQVAVTSSLEDPSHDFEVNLRGTFNVLDAIRCARRPPPLLFTSTNKVYGALDDVPLEADAQRYQPSDPLLRARGIDERRALDFHSPYGCSKGGADQYVLDYARSFGLQAVVLRMSCIYGPHQCGNEDQGWVAHFLIRALQQQPITVYGDGRQVRDLLFVDDLVEAFLQCQAQMPRLSGRAFNMGGGPANAASLREVLRRIEVLVGHRLELAHAAPRVGDQRYYVSDTRAFAATTGWSPRVGADAGITRLHRWLHTQAERAAPVSPPQRRIHAA
;
A
#
# COMPACT_ATOMS: atom_id res chain seq x y z
N MET A 1 3.63 -27.19 -14.35
CA MET A 1 3.66 -26.24 -13.23
C MET A 1 2.48 -26.45 -12.29
N SER A 2 1.21 -26.42 -12.76
CA SER A 2 0.04 -26.59 -11.88
C SER A 2 -0.01 -27.89 -11.05
N ALA A 3 0.45 -29.03 -11.57
CA ALA A 3 0.48 -30.29 -10.81
C ALA A 3 1.47 -30.25 -9.63
N GLN A 4 2.65 -29.67 -9.85
CA GLN A 4 3.70 -29.54 -8.83
C GLN A 4 3.29 -28.54 -7.74
N ALA A 5 2.65 -27.43 -8.11
CA ALA A 5 2.16 -26.45 -7.13
C ALA A 5 1.00 -27.00 -6.28
N ARG A 6 0.14 -27.87 -6.85
CA ARG A 6 -0.89 -28.57 -6.07
C ARG A 6 -0.28 -29.54 -5.06
N GLU A 7 0.71 -30.32 -5.47
CA GLU A 7 1.46 -31.20 -4.56
C GLU A 7 2.18 -30.39 -3.48
N ARG A 8 2.76 -29.24 -3.85
CA ARG A 8 3.40 -28.32 -2.92
C ARG A 8 2.44 -27.79 -1.85
N LEU A 9 1.21 -27.42 -2.23
CA LEU A 9 0.20 -26.96 -1.27
C LEU A 9 -0.21 -28.07 -0.30
N ALA A 10 -0.19 -29.34 -0.70
CA ALA A 10 -0.48 -30.47 0.19
C ALA A 10 0.68 -30.74 1.19
N GLU A 11 1.88 -30.28 0.86
CA GLU A 11 3.10 -30.51 1.61
C GLU A 11 3.60 -29.29 2.40
N ILE A 12 2.98 -28.14 2.20
CA ILE A 12 3.33 -26.91 2.90
C ILE A 12 3.20 -27.07 4.42
N GLY A 13 4.13 -26.48 5.16
CA GLY A 13 4.03 -26.33 6.61
C GLY A 13 3.45 -24.98 7.02
N LEU A 14 2.93 -24.90 8.23
CA LEU A 14 2.61 -23.63 8.88
C LEU A 14 3.66 -23.28 9.92
N ILE A 15 3.74 -21.99 10.23
CA ILE A 15 4.59 -21.45 11.29
C ILE A 15 3.68 -20.81 12.33
N GLU A 16 3.93 -21.14 13.60
CA GLU A 16 3.27 -20.49 14.72
C GLU A 16 4.19 -20.48 15.93
N TRP A 17 4.30 -19.32 16.59
CA TRP A 17 5.12 -19.14 17.78
C TRP A 17 4.26 -19.33 19.04
N LEU A 18 4.36 -20.51 19.66
CA LEU A 18 3.48 -20.95 20.74
C LEU A 18 4.03 -20.50 22.11
N ARG A 19 3.32 -19.58 22.76
CA ARG A 19 3.73 -19.00 24.04
C ARG A 19 3.31 -19.86 25.22
N ILE A 20 4.12 -19.84 26.28
CA ILE A 20 3.83 -20.54 27.54
C ILE A 20 2.47 -20.09 28.09
N GLY A 21 1.61 -21.08 28.39
CA GLY A 21 0.28 -20.86 28.98
C GLY A 21 -0.82 -20.51 27.97
N ASP A 22 -0.57 -20.73 26.67
CA ASP A 22 -1.56 -20.49 25.61
C ASP A 22 -2.13 -21.82 25.06
N GLU A 23 -2.64 -22.68 25.94
CA GLU A 23 -3.14 -24.01 25.53
C GLU A 23 -4.30 -23.93 24.53
N ASP A 24 -5.15 -22.90 24.65
CA ASP A 24 -6.28 -22.67 23.76
C ASP A 24 -5.83 -22.34 22.33
N ALA A 25 -4.77 -21.53 22.16
CA ALA A 25 -4.20 -21.25 20.85
C ALA A 25 -3.59 -22.50 20.22
N VAL A 26 -2.92 -23.37 21.00
CA VAL A 26 -2.37 -24.64 20.50
C VAL A 26 -3.49 -25.54 19.97
N HIS A 27 -4.57 -25.72 20.73
CA HIS A 27 -5.69 -26.53 20.27
C HIS A 27 -6.42 -25.92 19.06
N ALA A 28 -6.49 -24.60 19.00
CA ALA A 28 -7.00 -23.88 17.83
C ALA A 28 -6.15 -24.09 16.58
N LEU A 29 -4.83 -23.96 16.69
CA LEU A 29 -3.87 -24.23 15.62
C LEU A 29 -4.03 -25.65 15.07
N LEU A 30 -4.11 -26.66 15.95
CA LEU A 30 -4.28 -28.06 15.53
C LEU A 30 -5.60 -28.30 14.78
N ARG A 31 -6.66 -27.56 15.10
CA ARG A 31 -7.91 -27.58 14.33
C ARG A 31 -7.73 -26.94 12.96
N ASP A 32 -7.11 -25.75 12.91
CA ASP A 32 -6.85 -25.02 11.68
C ASP A 32 -5.98 -25.83 10.71
N MET A 33 -4.90 -26.46 11.20
CA MET A 33 -4.05 -27.36 10.41
C MET A 33 -4.85 -28.53 9.82
N ARG A 34 -5.72 -29.15 10.62
CA ARG A 34 -6.55 -30.28 10.17
C ARG A 34 -7.55 -29.86 9.10
N GLU A 35 -8.17 -28.69 9.23
CA GLU A 35 -9.09 -28.12 8.25
C GLU A 35 -8.40 -27.79 6.92
N LEU A 36 -7.18 -27.24 6.99
CA LEU A 36 -6.39 -26.91 5.80
C LEU A 36 -5.65 -28.12 5.19
N GLY A 37 -5.66 -29.28 5.86
CA GLY A 37 -4.91 -30.46 5.45
C GLY A 37 -3.39 -30.36 5.63
N VAL A 38 -2.92 -29.38 6.42
CA VAL A 38 -1.50 -29.15 6.73
C VAL A 38 -1.01 -30.16 7.76
N ARG A 39 0.14 -30.79 7.48
CA ARG A 39 0.74 -31.83 8.35
C ARG A 39 2.08 -31.45 8.97
N ARG A 40 2.67 -30.32 8.57
CA ARG A 40 3.98 -29.86 9.06
C ARG A 40 3.80 -28.58 9.86
N LEU A 41 4.47 -28.49 11.01
CA LEU A 41 4.48 -27.30 11.86
C LEU A 41 5.92 -26.93 12.19
N ARG A 42 6.31 -25.68 11.91
CA ARG A 42 7.51 -25.06 12.45
C ARG A 42 7.11 -24.21 13.66
N THR A 43 7.80 -24.39 14.78
CA THR A 43 7.50 -23.63 16.01
C THR A 43 8.75 -23.43 16.85
N GLN A 44 8.70 -22.47 17.78
CA GLN A 44 9.83 -22.06 18.60
C GLN A 44 10.02 -23.05 19.74
N PHE A 45 11.29 -23.32 20.04
CA PHE A 45 11.72 -23.92 21.28
C PHE A 45 12.81 -23.04 21.89
N SER A 46 12.43 -22.19 22.82
CA SER A 46 13.30 -21.23 23.49
C SER A 46 14.18 -21.91 24.53
N TRP A 47 15.51 -21.82 24.33
CA TRP A 47 16.51 -22.32 25.28
C TRP A 47 16.44 -21.52 26.59
N ALA A 48 16.21 -20.21 26.53
CA ALA A 48 15.97 -19.37 27.70
C ALA A 48 14.76 -19.85 28.53
N ASP A 49 13.64 -20.16 27.88
CA ASP A 49 12.44 -20.63 28.57
C ASP A 49 12.62 -22.02 29.16
N TRP A 50 13.32 -22.91 28.45
CA TRP A 50 13.63 -24.25 28.94
C TRP A 50 14.36 -24.25 30.28
N HIS A 51 15.19 -23.23 30.55
CA HIS A 51 15.89 -23.05 31.83
C HIS A 51 14.98 -22.58 32.98
N THR A 52 13.69 -22.38 32.72
CA THR A 52 12.69 -22.02 33.73
C THR A 52 11.79 -23.22 34.06
N ALA A 53 11.30 -23.28 35.30
CA ALA A 53 10.37 -24.33 35.73
C ALA A 53 9.00 -24.28 35.00
N GLU A 54 8.62 -23.11 34.47
CA GLU A 54 7.41 -22.97 33.64
C GLU A 54 7.63 -23.49 32.23
N GLY A 55 8.75 -23.13 31.60
CA GLY A 55 9.09 -23.60 30.26
C GLY A 55 9.29 -25.11 30.20
N GLU A 56 9.97 -25.72 31.17
CA GLU A 56 10.13 -27.18 31.20
C GLU A 56 8.77 -27.90 31.23
N ARG A 57 7.83 -27.41 32.06
CA ARG A 57 6.45 -27.95 32.14
C ARG A 57 5.69 -27.73 30.83
N TRP A 58 5.83 -26.55 30.23
CA TRP A 58 5.19 -26.20 28.97
C TRP A 58 5.63 -27.13 27.84
N TYR A 59 6.94 -27.30 27.61
CA TYR A 59 7.45 -28.15 26.54
C TYR A 59 7.17 -29.64 26.79
N ALA A 60 7.14 -30.08 28.06
CA ALA A 60 6.75 -31.44 28.41
C ALA A 60 5.29 -31.78 28.05
N TRP A 61 4.40 -30.78 28.06
CA TRP A 61 3.04 -30.92 27.56
C TRP A 61 2.95 -30.73 26.04
N LEU A 62 3.63 -29.70 25.53
CA LEU A 62 3.50 -29.26 24.14
C LEU A 62 4.08 -30.25 23.13
N MET A 63 5.32 -30.72 23.34
CA MET A 63 6.01 -31.52 22.31
C MET A 63 5.34 -32.88 22.03
N PRO A 64 4.92 -33.66 23.05
CA PRO A 64 4.16 -34.90 22.81
C PRO A 64 2.81 -34.63 22.12
N LEU A 65 2.14 -33.52 22.48
CA LEU A 65 0.87 -33.15 21.87
C LEU A 65 1.03 -32.83 20.38
N LEU A 66 2.02 -32.01 20.02
CA LEU A 66 2.26 -31.62 18.63
C LEU A 66 2.70 -32.81 17.77
N SER A 67 3.68 -33.60 18.24
CA SER A 67 4.21 -34.76 17.51
C SER A 67 3.17 -35.88 17.28
N ALA A 68 2.14 -35.97 18.14
CA ALA A 68 1.02 -36.88 17.91
C ALA A 68 0.10 -36.45 16.75
N HIS A 69 0.15 -35.18 16.33
CA HIS A 69 -0.77 -34.61 15.35
C HIS A 69 -0.11 -34.14 14.04
N CYS A 70 1.19 -33.82 14.06
CA CYS A 70 1.91 -33.27 12.92
C CYS A 70 3.42 -33.56 12.97
N GLU A 71 4.09 -33.42 11.82
CA GLU A 71 5.54 -33.41 11.71
C GLU A 71 6.05 -32.05 12.25
N VAL A 72 6.73 -32.07 13.39
CA VAL A 72 7.23 -30.87 14.06
C VAL A 72 8.66 -30.57 13.63
N LEU A 73 8.93 -29.32 13.30
CA LEU A 73 10.25 -28.73 13.16
C LEU A 73 10.46 -27.75 14.33
N PRO A 74 11.10 -28.17 15.44
CA PRO A 74 11.45 -27.26 16.52
C PRO A 74 12.60 -26.34 16.09
N CYS A 75 12.40 -25.04 16.25
CA CYS A 75 13.41 -24.01 16.04
C CYS A 75 14.01 -23.57 17.37
N PHE A 76 15.25 -24.01 17.61
CA PHE A 76 15.99 -23.76 18.85
C PHE A 76 16.66 -22.39 18.81
N CYS A 77 16.31 -21.50 19.75
CA CYS A 77 16.81 -20.12 19.81
C CYS A 77 16.86 -19.59 21.26
N TYR A 78 17.38 -18.38 21.43
CA TYR A 78 17.48 -17.60 22.67
C TYR A 78 18.40 -18.15 23.77
N THR A 79 19.50 -17.46 24.00
CA THR A 79 20.43 -17.77 25.10
C THR A 79 19.79 -17.46 26.46
N PRO A 80 19.81 -18.36 27.44
CA PRO A 80 19.42 -18.03 28.81
C PRO A 80 20.23 -16.82 29.30
N PRO A 81 19.59 -15.77 29.88
CA PRO A 81 20.30 -14.58 30.36
C PRO A 81 21.46 -14.88 31.32
N SER A 82 21.39 -15.98 32.07
CA SER A 82 22.46 -16.44 32.97
C SER A 82 23.72 -16.95 32.23
N LEU A 83 23.57 -17.45 31.00
CA LEU A 83 24.62 -18.05 30.18
C LEU A 83 25.19 -17.10 29.12
N GLY A 84 24.50 -16.00 28.84
CA GLY A 84 24.94 -14.96 27.89
C GLY A 84 26.15 -14.16 28.38
N LEU A 85 26.89 -13.55 27.46
CA LEU A 85 27.89 -12.53 27.77
C LEU A 85 27.25 -11.38 28.57
N GLU A 86 26.01 -11.03 28.22
CA GLU A 86 25.14 -10.09 28.89
C GLU A 86 23.82 -10.75 29.30
N PRO A 87 23.10 -10.20 30.31
CA PRO A 87 21.90 -10.81 30.86
C PRO A 87 20.64 -10.56 29.99
N ARG A 88 20.66 -11.06 28.75
CA ARG A 88 19.54 -10.98 27.79
C ARG A 88 19.56 -12.13 26.80
N THR A 89 18.40 -12.41 26.20
CA THR A 89 18.19 -13.59 25.34
C THR A 89 18.95 -13.58 24.02
N ALA A 90 19.17 -12.39 23.45
CA ALA A 90 19.94 -12.20 22.23
C ALA A 90 21.47 -12.32 22.45
N SER A 91 21.95 -12.41 23.70
CA SER A 91 23.38 -12.37 23.97
C SER A 91 24.06 -13.68 23.52
N PRO A 92 25.21 -13.62 22.84
CA PRO A 92 26.01 -14.81 22.59
C PRO A 92 26.35 -15.53 23.91
N PRO A 93 26.35 -16.88 23.96
CA PRO A 93 26.70 -17.59 25.18
C PRO A 93 28.19 -17.43 25.51
N ARG A 94 28.52 -17.44 26.81
CA ARG A 94 29.91 -17.44 27.28
C ARG A 94 30.66 -18.70 26.86
N ASP A 95 29.95 -19.83 26.84
CA ASP A 95 30.43 -21.14 26.39
C ASP A 95 29.58 -21.61 25.21
N SER A 96 30.20 -21.78 24.04
CA SER A 96 29.51 -22.25 22.82
C SER A 96 28.94 -23.67 22.97
N LYS A 97 29.52 -24.49 23.85
CA LYS A 97 29.11 -25.89 24.06
C LYS A 97 27.78 -26.00 24.79
N ALA A 98 27.44 -24.99 25.60
CA ALA A 98 26.22 -25.00 26.40
C ALA A 98 24.96 -25.12 25.54
N PHE A 99 24.99 -24.63 24.29
CA PHE A 99 23.90 -24.82 23.35
C PHE A 99 23.79 -26.27 22.86
N ALA A 100 24.92 -26.94 22.57
CA ALA A 100 24.92 -28.35 22.20
C ALA A 100 24.46 -29.26 23.35
N ASP A 101 24.86 -28.96 24.60
CA ASP A 101 24.38 -29.66 25.79
C ASP A 101 22.86 -29.49 25.99
N PHE A 102 22.33 -28.33 25.62
CA PHE A 102 20.88 -28.10 25.62
C PHE A 102 20.17 -28.93 24.54
N ILE A 103 20.72 -28.97 23.32
CA ILE A 103 20.20 -29.84 22.26
C ILE A 103 20.20 -31.31 22.70
N ASP A 104 21.26 -31.78 23.37
CA ASP A 104 21.35 -33.13 23.92
C ASP A 104 20.19 -33.45 24.87
N GLN A 105 19.94 -32.57 25.83
CA GLN A 105 18.87 -32.74 26.82
C GLN A 105 17.49 -32.78 26.16
N VAL A 106 17.21 -31.88 25.23
CA VAL A 106 15.90 -31.80 24.57
C VAL A 106 15.70 -32.99 23.63
N VAL A 107 16.70 -33.33 22.82
CA VAL A 107 16.63 -34.48 21.90
C VAL A 107 16.54 -35.79 22.68
N GLY A 108 17.26 -35.92 23.80
CA GLY A 108 17.16 -37.09 24.68
C GLY A 108 15.76 -37.28 25.27
N ARG A 109 15.01 -36.19 25.47
CA ARG A 109 13.66 -36.24 26.05
C ARG A 109 12.53 -36.34 25.03
N PHE A 110 12.65 -35.63 23.91
CA PHE A 110 11.56 -35.45 22.93
C PHE A 110 11.93 -35.87 21.51
N GLY A 111 13.16 -36.33 21.29
CA GLY A 111 13.71 -36.57 19.96
C GLY A 111 12.86 -37.52 19.12
N ASP A 112 12.21 -38.52 19.69
CA ASP A 112 11.36 -39.43 18.92
C ASP A 112 10.18 -38.73 18.22
N GLY A 113 9.81 -37.53 18.68
CA GLY A 113 8.73 -36.72 18.11
C GLY A 113 9.10 -35.87 16.90
N PHE A 114 10.39 -35.79 16.52
CA PHE A 114 10.84 -34.99 15.36
C PHE A 114 12.13 -35.54 14.73
N GLU A 115 12.19 -35.49 13.39
CA GLU A 115 13.36 -35.92 12.62
C GLU A 115 14.38 -34.79 12.43
N TRP A 116 13.87 -33.58 12.20
CA TRP A 116 14.64 -32.38 11.91
C TRP A 116 14.65 -31.44 13.09
N ILE A 117 15.73 -30.69 13.25
CA ILE A 117 15.83 -29.56 14.15
C ILE A 117 16.34 -28.34 13.40
N GLU A 118 15.84 -27.16 13.75
CA GLU A 118 16.36 -25.90 13.25
C GLU A 118 17.23 -25.24 14.31
N LEU A 119 18.42 -24.83 13.88
CA LEU A 119 19.43 -24.20 14.72
C LEU A 119 19.41 -22.70 14.44
N TRP A 120 18.81 -21.99 15.40
CA TRP A 120 18.58 -20.55 15.44
C TRP A 120 17.53 -20.01 14.46
N ASN A 121 16.98 -18.84 14.78
CA ASN A 121 16.08 -18.06 13.94
C ASN A 121 16.69 -16.69 13.66
N GLU A 122 16.61 -16.20 12.41
CA GLU A 122 16.94 -14.82 11.99
C GLU A 122 18.11 -14.16 12.74
N PRO A 123 19.33 -14.71 12.69
CA PRO A 123 20.43 -14.20 13.50
C PRO A 123 20.87 -12.77 13.15
N ASN A 124 20.41 -12.19 12.05
CA ASN A 124 20.62 -10.77 11.72
C ASN A 124 19.67 -9.82 12.47
N ASN A 125 18.64 -10.32 13.16
CA ASN A 125 17.83 -9.55 14.09
C ASN A 125 18.58 -9.39 15.42
N LEU A 126 18.78 -8.15 15.86
CA LEU A 126 19.46 -7.84 17.14
C LEU A 126 18.71 -8.37 18.37
N ASN A 127 17.40 -8.63 18.24
CA ASN A 127 16.59 -9.24 19.28
C ASN A 127 16.75 -10.76 19.34
N ASP A 128 17.24 -11.39 18.27
CA ASP A 128 17.54 -12.83 18.22
C ASP A 128 19.02 -13.11 18.47
N TRP A 129 19.94 -12.30 17.92
CA TRP A 129 21.38 -12.40 18.15
C TRP A 129 22.06 -11.04 18.10
N ASP A 130 22.68 -10.62 19.21
CA ASP A 130 23.43 -9.37 19.25
C ASP A 130 24.82 -9.52 18.64
N TRP A 131 24.90 -9.31 17.34
CA TRP A 131 26.14 -9.28 16.57
C TRP A 131 27.06 -8.11 16.92
N HIS A 132 26.68 -7.15 17.78
CA HIS A 132 27.66 -6.23 18.38
C HIS A 132 28.54 -6.91 19.44
N LEU A 133 28.10 -8.02 20.02
CA LEU A 133 28.89 -8.83 20.94
C LEU A 133 29.66 -9.97 20.24
N ASP A 134 29.39 -10.17 18.96
CA ASP A 134 30.01 -11.17 18.08
C ASP A 134 30.27 -10.55 16.70
N HIS A 135 30.99 -9.43 16.67
CA HIS A 135 31.20 -8.59 15.47
C HIS A 135 31.66 -9.35 14.24
N ASP A 136 32.49 -10.38 14.45
CA ASP A 136 33.00 -11.16 13.36
C ASP A 136 32.10 -12.34 13.02
N TRP A 137 31.16 -12.78 13.87
CA TRP A 137 30.35 -14.00 13.78
C TRP A 137 31.08 -15.30 14.14
N GLN A 138 32.18 -15.24 14.89
CA GLN A 138 32.92 -16.44 15.29
C GLN A 138 32.14 -17.26 16.30
N ARG A 139 31.53 -16.61 17.32
CA ARG A 139 30.82 -17.32 18.39
C ARG A 139 29.58 -18.01 17.86
N PHE A 140 28.84 -17.33 16.98
CA PHE A 140 27.68 -17.92 16.31
C PHE A 140 28.08 -19.16 15.52
N ALA A 141 29.10 -19.05 14.66
CA ALA A 141 29.57 -20.15 13.83
C ALA A 141 30.04 -21.37 14.65
N GLU A 142 30.78 -21.14 15.74
CA GLU A 142 31.24 -22.20 16.64
C GLU A 142 30.08 -22.88 17.36
N MET A 143 29.15 -22.09 17.92
CA MET A 143 27.96 -22.59 18.62
C MET A 143 27.10 -23.46 17.71
N ILE A 144 26.77 -22.95 16.52
CA ILE A 144 25.95 -23.68 15.53
C ILE A 144 26.67 -24.91 15.00
N GLY A 145 27.95 -24.80 14.67
CA GLY A 145 28.73 -25.95 14.17
C GLY A 145 28.83 -27.09 15.19
N GLN A 146 29.03 -26.76 16.48
CA GLN A 146 29.08 -27.75 17.57
C GLN A 146 27.71 -28.38 17.81
N ALA A 147 26.64 -27.58 17.85
CA ALA A 147 25.27 -28.10 18.01
C ALA A 147 24.85 -28.98 16.83
N ALA A 148 25.17 -28.60 15.61
CA ALA A 148 24.88 -29.38 14.41
C ALA A 148 25.63 -30.73 14.40
N HIS A 149 26.91 -30.70 14.75
CA HIS A 149 27.72 -31.92 14.89
C HIS A 149 27.10 -32.88 15.93
N TRP A 150 26.70 -32.35 17.09
CA TRP A 150 26.13 -33.18 18.15
C TRP A 150 24.75 -33.72 17.79
N ALA A 151 23.90 -32.91 17.16
CA ALA A 151 22.60 -33.35 16.66
C ALA A 151 22.72 -34.53 15.68
N HIS A 152 23.75 -34.53 14.82
CA HIS A 152 24.05 -35.67 13.94
C HIS A 152 24.41 -36.94 14.73
N GLN A 153 25.17 -36.83 15.84
CA GLN A 153 25.47 -37.98 16.70
C GLN A 153 24.20 -38.56 17.36
N LEU A 154 23.21 -37.71 17.61
CA LEU A 154 21.89 -38.09 18.13
C LEU A 154 20.92 -38.57 17.04
N GLY A 155 21.38 -38.70 15.79
CA GLY A 155 20.58 -39.17 14.66
C GLY A 155 19.57 -38.16 14.13
N LYS A 156 19.77 -36.86 14.41
CA LYS A 156 18.92 -35.77 13.91
C LYS A 156 19.49 -35.10 12.67
N LYS A 157 18.58 -34.63 11.82
CA LYS A 157 18.92 -33.77 10.68
C LYS A 157 18.81 -32.31 11.08
N THR A 158 19.63 -31.47 10.46
CA THR A 158 19.83 -30.08 10.89
C THR A 158 19.47 -29.09 9.79
N LEU A 159 18.70 -28.08 10.17
CA LEU A 159 18.42 -26.89 9.37
C LEU A 159 19.13 -25.70 10.02
N LEU A 160 19.88 -24.91 9.24
CA LEU A 160 20.30 -23.59 9.67
C LEU A 160 19.19 -22.58 9.37
N GLY A 161 18.73 -21.82 10.36
CA GLY A 161 17.73 -20.77 10.15
C GLY A 161 18.22 -19.69 9.17
N GLY A 162 17.29 -19.13 8.41
CA GLY A 162 17.59 -18.11 7.42
C GLY A 162 17.71 -16.70 8.01
N MET A 163 18.21 -15.78 7.19
CA MET A 163 18.18 -14.33 7.48
C MET A 163 17.06 -13.65 6.70
N CYS A 164 16.46 -12.62 7.29
CA CYS A 164 15.51 -11.74 6.62
C CYS A 164 15.99 -10.28 6.66
N PRO A 165 16.26 -9.62 5.51
CA PRO A 165 16.36 -10.21 4.18
C PRO A 165 17.55 -11.17 4.06
N THR A 166 17.50 -12.06 3.07
CA THR A 166 18.57 -13.06 2.83
C THR A 166 19.91 -12.40 2.52
N ASP A 167 20.99 -12.83 3.20
CA ASP A 167 22.36 -12.36 2.96
C ASP A 167 23.31 -13.49 2.50
N PRO A 168 23.63 -13.56 1.19
CA PRO A 168 24.58 -14.53 0.66
C PRO A 168 26.01 -14.37 1.21
N ASN A 169 26.43 -13.16 1.59
CA ASN A 169 27.78 -12.92 2.11
C ASN A 169 27.96 -13.52 3.49
N TRP A 170 26.95 -13.38 4.34
CA TRP A 170 26.91 -14.01 5.66
C TRP A 170 26.93 -15.54 5.52
N LEU A 171 26.14 -16.11 4.63
CA LEU A 171 26.17 -17.56 4.38
C LEU A 171 27.57 -18.04 3.95
N GLY A 172 28.23 -17.30 3.07
CA GLY A 172 29.61 -17.59 2.68
C GLY A 172 30.61 -17.46 3.84
N LEU A 173 30.37 -16.53 4.77
CA LEU A 173 31.16 -16.42 6.00
C LEU A 173 30.97 -17.64 6.91
N MET A 174 29.73 -18.09 7.10
CA MET A 174 29.43 -19.31 7.88
C MET A 174 30.09 -20.55 7.26
N ALA A 175 30.09 -20.64 5.93
CA ALA A 175 30.79 -21.70 5.20
C ALA A 175 32.31 -21.67 5.47
N ARG A 176 32.95 -20.49 5.35
CA ARG A 176 34.40 -20.33 5.62
C ARG A 176 34.79 -20.67 7.05
N ARG A 177 33.88 -20.49 8.00
CA ARG A 177 34.08 -20.84 9.41
C ARG A 177 33.77 -22.29 9.75
N GLY A 178 33.30 -23.09 8.79
CA GLY A 178 32.98 -24.49 9.01
C GLY A 178 31.67 -24.74 9.74
N ALA A 179 30.84 -23.71 9.97
CA ALA A 179 29.55 -23.88 10.65
C ALA A 179 28.58 -24.80 9.86
N LEU A 180 28.77 -24.90 8.54
CA LEU A 180 27.89 -25.64 7.65
C LEU A 180 28.26 -27.12 7.47
N ALA A 181 29.32 -27.61 8.13
CA ALA A 181 29.84 -28.97 7.88
C ALA A 181 28.83 -30.08 8.20
N HIS A 182 27.97 -29.83 9.20
CA HIS A 182 26.93 -30.75 9.68
C HIS A 182 25.53 -30.17 9.48
N ILE A 183 25.35 -29.27 8.51
CA ILE A 183 24.05 -28.68 8.19
C ILE A 183 23.46 -29.39 6.95
N ASP A 184 22.30 -30.03 7.11
CA ASP A 184 21.64 -30.78 6.03
C ASP A 184 20.74 -29.91 5.15
N ALA A 185 20.24 -28.80 5.69
CA ALA A 185 19.39 -27.83 4.98
C ALA A 185 19.70 -26.38 5.39
N ILE A 186 19.51 -25.45 4.45
CA ILE A 186 19.62 -24.01 4.67
C ILE A 186 18.25 -23.37 4.55
N GLY A 187 17.85 -22.64 5.60
CA GLY A 187 16.66 -21.83 5.64
C GLY A 187 16.83 -20.53 4.86
N VAL A 188 15.79 -20.14 4.14
CA VAL A 188 15.68 -18.86 3.44
C VAL A 188 14.40 -18.22 3.91
N HIS A 189 14.51 -16.99 4.43
CA HIS A 189 13.38 -16.23 4.93
C HIS A 189 13.05 -15.12 3.94
N GLY A 190 11.77 -14.82 3.79
CA GLY A 190 11.36 -13.71 2.95
C GLY A 190 9.90 -13.37 3.12
N PHE A 191 9.63 -12.07 3.26
CA PHE A 191 8.28 -11.53 3.41
C PHE A 191 8.06 -10.46 2.34
N PRO A 192 7.76 -10.88 1.10
CA PRO A 192 7.58 -9.98 -0.03
C PRO A 192 6.55 -8.89 0.29
N GLY A 193 6.88 -7.63 0.04
CA GLY A 193 5.96 -6.51 0.33
C GLY A 193 5.92 -6.06 1.80
N THR A 194 6.52 -6.81 2.73
CA THR A 194 6.71 -6.38 4.12
C THR A 194 8.15 -5.92 4.37
N TRP A 195 9.09 -6.84 4.58
CA TRP A 195 10.50 -6.52 4.88
C TRP A 195 11.41 -6.70 3.65
N ASP A 196 10.98 -7.49 2.66
CA ASP A 196 11.62 -7.54 1.34
C ASP A 196 11.09 -6.42 0.43
N PHE A 197 11.63 -5.22 0.64
CA PHE A 197 11.24 -4.01 -0.12
C PHE A 197 11.59 -4.06 -1.61
N ARG A 198 12.56 -4.91 -1.99
CA ARG A 198 12.87 -5.19 -3.40
C ARG A 198 12.17 -6.50 -3.73
N ARG A 199 11.06 -6.45 -4.47
CA ARG A 199 10.39 -7.67 -4.95
C ARG A 199 11.35 -8.44 -5.85
N ARG A 200 11.97 -9.50 -5.31
CA ARG A 200 12.86 -10.41 -6.03
C ARG A 200 12.15 -11.73 -6.26
N PRO A 201 12.14 -12.27 -7.49
CA PRO A 201 11.65 -13.62 -7.72
C PRO A 201 12.40 -14.62 -6.84
N TRP A 202 11.69 -15.61 -6.29
CA TRP A 202 12.30 -16.67 -5.48
C TRP A 202 13.48 -17.36 -6.19
N ALA A 203 13.38 -17.54 -7.51
CA ALA A 203 14.45 -18.13 -8.31
C ALA A 203 15.78 -17.37 -8.21
N ASP A 204 15.74 -16.04 -8.10
CA ASP A 204 16.95 -15.21 -8.00
C ASP A 204 17.59 -15.33 -6.61
N VAL A 205 16.77 -15.23 -5.56
CA VAL A 205 17.23 -15.34 -4.16
C VAL A 205 17.83 -16.72 -3.91
N LEU A 206 17.11 -17.78 -4.32
CA LEU A 206 17.55 -19.15 -4.18
C LEU A 206 18.77 -19.45 -5.06
N GLY A 207 18.87 -18.82 -6.22
CA GLY A 207 20.03 -18.92 -7.11
C GLY A 207 21.31 -18.41 -6.44
N GLU A 208 21.24 -17.26 -5.75
CA GLU A 208 22.38 -16.70 -5.00
C GLU A 208 22.82 -17.61 -3.84
N VAL A 209 21.86 -18.10 -3.05
CA VAL A 209 22.13 -19.05 -1.96
C VAL A 209 22.82 -20.30 -2.50
N ARG A 210 22.27 -20.92 -3.56
CA ARG A 210 22.85 -22.12 -4.18
C ARG A 210 24.23 -21.84 -4.78
N ALA A 211 24.47 -20.66 -5.34
CA ALA A 211 25.78 -20.27 -5.87
C ALA A 211 26.85 -20.18 -4.77
N VAL A 212 26.51 -19.60 -3.61
CA VAL A 212 27.42 -19.54 -2.46
C VAL A 212 27.76 -20.94 -1.94
N LEU A 213 26.75 -21.80 -1.79
CA LEU A 213 26.96 -23.19 -1.35
C LEU A 213 27.86 -23.96 -2.32
N ALA A 214 27.60 -23.84 -3.63
CA ALA A 214 28.41 -24.47 -4.66
C ALA A 214 29.87 -23.99 -4.65
N ALA A 215 30.12 -22.68 -4.43
CA ALA A 215 31.47 -22.13 -4.33
C ALA A 215 32.29 -22.71 -3.17
N HIS A 216 31.60 -23.22 -2.14
CA HIS A 216 32.20 -23.90 -0.99
C HIS A 216 32.16 -25.43 -1.08
N GLY A 217 31.71 -26.00 -2.21
CA GLY A 217 31.60 -27.46 -2.39
C GLY A 217 30.53 -28.11 -1.53
N LEU A 218 29.55 -27.33 -1.05
CA LEU A 218 28.44 -27.78 -0.21
C LEU A 218 27.18 -28.02 -1.06
N GLN A 219 26.38 -29.03 -0.70
CA GLN A 219 25.12 -29.37 -1.37
C GLN A 219 23.98 -29.69 -0.38
N PRO A 220 23.73 -28.87 0.68
CA PRO A 220 22.57 -29.06 1.53
C PRO A 220 21.27 -28.74 0.77
N GLN A 221 20.14 -29.17 1.32
CA GLN A 221 18.82 -28.74 0.83
C GLN A 221 18.64 -27.23 1.05
N VAL A 222 17.73 -26.59 0.31
CA VAL A 222 17.39 -25.18 0.48
C VAL A 222 15.89 -25.05 0.68
N TRP A 223 15.50 -24.57 1.86
CA TRP A 223 14.10 -24.50 2.26
C TRP A 223 13.65 -23.04 2.31
N LEU A 224 12.39 -22.78 1.97
CA LEU A 224 11.71 -21.58 2.44
C LEU A 224 11.21 -21.89 3.85
N SER A 225 12.07 -21.69 4.85
CA SER A 225 11.79 -22.01 6.25
C SER A 225 10.86 -20.99 6.89
N GLU A 226 10.78 -19.77 6.34
CA GLU A 226 9.87 -18.74 6.83
C GLU A 226 9.47 -17.72 5.76
N THR A 227 8.19 -17.71 5.38
CA THR A 227 7.66 -16.72 4.44
C THR A 227 6.19 -16.47 4.67
N GLY A 228 5.72 -15.25 4.38
CA GLY A 228 4.32 -14.89 4.52
C GLY A 228 4.03 -13.51 3.93
N TYR A 229 2.79 -13.08 4.08
CA TYR A 229 2.36 -11.75 3.63
C TYR A 229 1.42 -11.10 4.66
N SER A 230 1.74 -9.87 5.06
CA SER A 230 0.96 -9.12 6.05
C SER A 230 -0.21 -8.43 5.38
N THR A 231 -1.43 -8.72 5.86
CA THR A 231 -2.66 -8.07 5.39
C THR A 231 -2.97 -6.78 6.15
N TRP A 232 -1.98 -6.12 6.77
CA TRP A 232 -2.18 -4.89 7.54
C TRP A 232 -2.85 -3.77 6.70
N ARG A 233 -2.70 -3.82 5.37
CA ARG A 233 -3.35 -2.88 4.44
C ARG A 233 -4.72 -3.36 3.93
N HIS A 234 -5.30 -4.38 4.55
CA HIS A 234 -6.55 -5.03 4.13
C HIS A 234 -6.51 -5.61 2.70
N ASP A 235 -5.33 -6.04 2.27
CA ASP A 235 -5.00 -6.52 0.93
C ASP A 235 -4.95 -8.06 0.87
N GLU A 236 -6.02 -8.72 1.31
CA GLU A 236 -6.10 -10.19 1.38
C GLU A 236 -5.93 -10.87 0.00
N ILE A 237 -6.23 -10.19 -1.11
CA ILE A 237 -5.99 -10.71 -2.46
C ILE A 237 -4.49 -10.85 -2.73
N GLU A 238 -3.67 -9.93 -2.22
CA GLU A 238 -2.22 -10.00 -2.41
C GLU A 238 -1.63 -11.15 -1.57
N GLN A 239 -2.16 -11.40 -0.37
CA GLN A 239 -1.81 -12.59 0.42
C GLN A 239 -2.02 -13.90 -0.38
N VAL A 240 -3.12 -13.99 -1.14
CA VAL A 240 -3.40 -15.15 -2.02
C VAL A 240 -2.37 -15.25 -3.15
N ARG A 241 -2.03 -14.12 -3.80
CA ARG A 241 -1.06 -14.10 -4.90
C ARG A 241 0.34 -14.47 -4.44
N GLN A 242 0.75 -13.98 -3.28
CA GLN A 242 2.06 -14.27 -2.70
C GLN A 242 2.17 -15.75 -2.35
N LEU A 243 1.15 -16.36 -1.73
CA LEU A 243 1.16 -17.80 -1.50
C LEU A 243 1.32 -18.55 -2.83
N ARG A 244 0.53 -18.20 -3.84
CA ARG A 244 0.62 -18.83 -5.16
C ARG A 244 2.06 -18.71 -5.71
N GLU A 245 2.63 -17.51 -5.76
CA GLU A 245 3.99 -17.29 -6.27
C GLU A 245 5.01 -18.15 -5.52
N THR A 246 4.89 -18.24 -4.20
CA THR A 246 5.77 -19.03 -3.34
C THR A 246 5.64 -20.54 -3.58
N LEU A 247 4.46 -21.06 -3.95
CA LEU A 247 4.28 -22.49 -4.29
C LEU A 247 5.11 -22.93 -5.52
N ASP A 248 5.51 -22.00 -6.39
CA ASP A 248 6.38 -22.27 -7.55
C ASP A 248 7.88 -22.21 -7.19
N ALA A 249 8.26 -21.88 -5.95
CA ALA A 249 9.65 -21.78 -5.55
C ALA A 249 10.38 -23.14 -5.67
N PRO A 250 11.59 -23.18 -6.27
CA PRO A 250 12.37 -24.42 -6.43
C PRO A 250 13.10 -24.80 -5.13
N VAL A 251 12.32 -25.17 -4.11
CA VAL A 251 12.80 -25.59 -2.79
C VAL A 251 12.31 -26.98 -2.42
N GLU A 252 13.00 -27.64 -1.49
CA GLU A 252 12.61 -28.96 -1.00
C GLU A 252 11.46 -28.86 0.00
N ARG A 253 11.44 -27.86 0.88
CA ARG A 253 10.35 -27.59 1.85
C ARG A 253 9.97 -26.11 1.92
N LEU A 254 8.74 -25.84 2.30
CA LEU A 254 8.12 -24.51 2.39
C LEU A 254 7.26 -24.41 3.64
N TYR A 255 7.42 -23.33 4.41
CA TYR A 255 6.59 -23.01 5.57
C TYR A 255 5.97 -21.61 5.44
N TRP A 256 4.67 -21.49 5.70
CA TRP A 256 3.92 -20.24 5.58
C TRP A 256 3.58 -19.63 6.96
N TYR A 257 3.90 -18.37 7.13
CA TYR A 257 3.64 -17.54 8.31
C TYR A 257 2.39 -16.67 8.08
N ALA A 258 1.34 -16.71 8.91
CA ALA A 258 1.12 -17.56 10.10
C ALA A 258 -0.32 -18.09 10.10
N ALA A 259 -0.68 -18.99 11.02
CA ALA A 259 -2.05 -19.47 11.09
C ALA A 259 -3.01 -18.36 11.57
N ARG A 260 -2.57 -17.52 12.51
CA ARG A 260 -3.38 -16.46 13.13
C ARG A 260 -2.66 -15.12 13.21
N ASP A 261 -3.44 -14.06 13.17
CA ASP A 261 -2.98 -12.71 13.50
C ASP A 261 -2.61 -12.67 14.97
N LEU A 262 -1.54 -11.95 15.27
CA LEU A 262 -1.14 -11.71 16.64
C LEU A 262 -2.15 -10.76 17.30
N HIS A 263 -2.57 -11.07 18.52
CA HIS A 263 -3.47 -10.19 19.26
C HIS A 263 -2.75 -8.89 19.63
N GLY A 264 -3.41 -7.74 19.43
CA GLY A 264 -2.81 -6.41 19.66
C GLY A 264 -2.26 -6.19 21.07
N SER A 265 -2.74 -6.92 22.09
CA SER A 265 -2.21 -6.78 23.45
C SER A 265 -0.84 -7.44 23.68
N ILE A 266 -0.29 -8.14 22.69
CA ILE A 266 0.91 -8.95 22.87
C ILE A 266 2.10 -8.29 22.18
N SER A 267 3.26 -8.30 22.85
CA SER A 267 4.51 -7.91 22.22
C SER A 267 4.93 -8.95 21.18
N HIS A 268 5.36 -8.49 20.02
CA HIS A 268 6.08 -9.33 19.07
C HIS A 268 7.60 -9.25 19.32
N GLN A 269 8.40 -9.95 18.51
CA GLN A 269 9.83 -10.16 18.75
C GLN A 269 10.65 -8.86 18.77
N ASP A 270 10.24 -7.84 18.00
CA ASP A 270 10.96 -6.57 17.97
C ASP A 270 10.50 -5.60 19.05
N GLY A 271 9.29 -5.81 19.58
CA GLY A 271 8.76 -5.05 20.70
C GLY A 271 7.24 -4.87 20.60
N PHE A 272 6.68 -4.11 21.53
CA PHE A 272 5.24 -3.86 21.57
C PHE A 272 4.87 -2.80 20.52
N HIS A 273 4.10 -3.18 19.50
CA HIS A 273 3.67 -2.28 18.42
C HIS A 273 4.82 -1.53 17.70
N GLU A 274 6.03 -2.08 17.65
CA GLU A 274 7.13 -1.45 16.90
C GLU A 274 6.85 -1.44 15.38
N ASP A 275 6.10 -2.43 14.89
CA ASP A 275 5.64 -2.52 13.53
C ASP A 275 4.31 -3.29 13.48
N GLU A 276 3.24 -2.59 13.13
CA GLU A 276 1.88 -3.13 13.04
C GLU A 276 1.78 -4.31 12.06
N ARG A 277 2.67 -4.40 11.08
CA ARG A 277 2.60 -5.46 10.05
C ARG A 277 2.76 -6.85 10.65
N HIS A 278 3.50 -7.00 11.76
CA HIS A 278 3.67 -8.28 12.46
C HIS A 278 2.35 -8.84 12.99
N TYR A 279 1.35 -7.99 13.22
CA TYR A 279 0.07 -8.41 13.78
C TYR A 279 -0.89 -8.99 12.74
N HIS A 280 -0.60 -8.88 11.45
CA HIS A 280 -1.57 -9.15 10.39
C HIS A 280 -1.17 -10.25 9.38
N PHE A 281 -0.31 -11.19 9.76
CA PHE A 281 0.15 -12.28 8.88
C PHE A 281 -0.76 -13.51 8.83
N GLY A 282 -1.70 -13.62 9.77
CA GLY A 282 -2.55 -14.79 9.93
C GLY A 282 -3.41 -15.11 8.73
N LEU A 283 -3.67 -16.41 8.55
CA LEU A 283 -4.78 -16.90 7.73
C LEU A 283 -6.14 -16.61 8.39
N ARG A 284 -6.16 -16.49 9.72
CA ARG A 284 -7.28 -15.94 10.50
C ARG A 284 -6.88 -14.63 11.16
N ASP A 285 -7.86 -13.77 11.41
CA ASP A 285 -7.64 -12.54 12.18
C ASP A 285 -7.52 -12.79 13.71
N GLU A 286 -7.24 -11.75 14.49
CA GLU A 286 -7.02 -11.84 15.94
C GLU A 286 -8.25 -12.38 16.70
N ARG A 287 -9.44 -12.34 16.09
CA ARG A 287 -10.70 -12.84 16.64
C ARG A 287 -11.03 -14.25 16.14
N GLY A 288 -10.13 -14.86 15.37
CA GLY A 288 -10.29 -16.17 14.77
C GLY A 288 -11.18 -16.21 13.52
N ARG A 289 -11.53 -15.07 12.92
CA ARG A 289 -12.30 -15.04 11.66
C ARG A 289 -11.40 -15.42 10.49
N ALA A 290 -11.88 -16.29 9.61
CA ALA A 290 -11.14 -16.73 8.43
C ALA A 290 -10.98 -15.60 7.40
N LYS A 291 -9.74 -15.31 7.01
CA LYS A 291 -9.44 -14.40 5.89
C LYS A 291 -9.66 -15.11 4.55
N LEU A 292 -9.58 -14.36 3.46
CA LEU A 292 -9.79 -14.84 2.10
C LEU A 292 -8.93 -16.06 1.76
N LEU A 293 -7.62 -15.99 2.04
CA LEU A 293 -6.72 -17.09 1.73
C LEU A 293 -7.11 -18.39 2.47
N TYR A 294 -7.46 -18.29 3.76
CA TYR A 294 -7.95 -19.43 4.53
C TYR A 294 -9.19 -20.05 3.88
N ARG A 295 -10.20 -19.23 3.56
CA ARG A 295 -11.45 -19.70 2.97
C ARG A 295 -11.23 -20.40 1.63
N LEU A 296 -10.42 -19.80 0.75
CA LEU A 296 -10.09 -20.41 -0.54
C LEU A 296 -9.35 -21.73 -0.38
N TRP A 297 -8.36 -21.78 0.52
CA TRP A 297 -7.59 -22.99 0.76
C TRP A 297 -8.50 -24.09 1.35
N ALA A 298 -9.26 -23.80 2.40
CA ALA A 298 -10.12 -24.79 3.05
C ALA A 298 -11.24 -25.32 2.12
N GLU A 299 -11.89 -24.43 1.36
CA GLU A 299 -13.08 -24.81 0.57
C GLU A 299 -12.73 -25.31 -0.84
N GLN A 300 -11.69 -24.76 -1.46
CA GLN A 300 -11.40 -24.94 -2.89
C GLN A 300 -9.96 -25.39 -3.17
N GLY A 301 -9.11 -25.46 -2.14
CA GLY A 301 -7.71 -25.84 -2.26
C GLY A 301 -6.93 -25.01 -3.26
N TYR A 302 -6.01 -25.66 -3.97
CA TYR A 302 -5.16 -25.03 -4.98
C TYR A 302 -5.97 -24.35 -6.10
N ASP A 303 -7.09 -24.95 -6.52
CA ASP A 303 -7.87 -24.42 -7.65
C ASP A 303 -8.50 -23.06 -7.34
N GLY A 304 -9.01 -22.86 -6.12
CA GLY A 304 -9.54 -21.57 -5.69
C GLY A 304 -8.45 -20.50 -5.58
N ILE A 305 -7.27 -20.88 -5.08
CA ILE A 305 -6.11 -20.00 -5.00
C ILE A 305 -5.64 -19.57 -6.40
N GLU A 306 -5.46 -20.52 -7.32
CA GLU A 306 -4.99 -20.25 -8.69
C GLU A 306 -6.02 -19.46 -9.49
N ALA A 307 -7.31 -19.77 -9.35
CA ALA A 307 -8.37 -19.05 -10.03
C ALA A 307 -8.37 -17.57 -9.63
N LEU A 308 -8.25 -17.25 -8.34
CA LEU A 308 -8.21 -15.86 -7.90
C LEU A 308 -6.88 -15.18 -8.28
N ALA A 309 -5.75 -15.86 -8.11
CA ALA A 309 -4.43 -15.32 -8.44
C ALA A 309 -4.30 -14.99 -9.94
N SER A 310 -4.95 -15.77 -10.82
CA SER A 310 -4.87 -15.65 -12.27
C SER A 310 -5.75 -14.55 -12.88
N LEU A 311 -6.69 -13.96 -12.14
CA LEU A 311 -7.61 -12.93 -12.64
C LEU A 311 -6.93 -11.64 -13.16
N HIS A 312 -5.61 -11.51 -13.05
CA HIS A 312 -4.81 -10.44 -13.65
C HIS A 312 -3.79 -10.90 -14.71
N HIS A 313 -3.58 -12.20 -14.91
CA HIS A 313 -2.47 -12.69 -15.74
C HIS A 313 -2.73 -12.69 -17.26
N GLU A 314 -3.98 -12.53 -17.71
CA GLU A 314 -4.34 -12.54 -19.14
C GLU A 314 -3.74 -11.38 -19.97
N HIS A 315 -3.09 -10.38 -19.35
CA HIS A 315 -2.43 -9.28 -20.08
C HIS A 315 -0.89 -9.26 -19.98
N GLY A 316 -0.24 -10.22 -19.29
CA GLY A 316 1.20 -10.17 -18.99
C GLY A 316 2.11 -11.18 -19.69
N ALA A 317 1.58 -12.20 -20.36
CA ALA A 317 2.34 -13.41 -20.71
C ALA A 317 3.31 -13.32 -21.91
N ASN A 318 3.53 -12.17 -22.53
CA ASN A 318 4.28 -12.10 -23.80
C ASN A 318 5.71 -11.54 -23.74
N LEU A 319 6.29 -11.30 -22.56
CA LEU A 319 7.59 -10.61 -22.47
C LEU A 319 8.52 -11.10 -21.35
N SER A 320 9.03 -12.34 -21.41
CA SER A 320 10.34 -12.69 -20.78
C SER A 320 10.90 -14.05 -21.20
N ARG A 321 11.52 -14.12 -22.37
CA ARG A 321 12.53 -15.16 -22.67
C ARG A 321 13.71 -14.55 -23.41
N ALA A 322 14.72 -14.10 -22.67
CA ALA A 322 16.11 -14.08 -23.13
C ALA A 322 17.06 -13.92 -21.91
N PRO A 323 18.09 -14.76 -21.76
CA PRO A 323 19.07 -14.62 -20.69
C PRO A 323 20.05 -13.47 -21.00
N ARG A 324 20.49 -12.74 -19.96
CA ARG A 324 21.55 -11.72 -20.07
C ARG A 324 22.90 -12.27 -19.60
N PRO A 325 24.03 -11.89 -20.23
CA PRO A 325 25.35 -12.38 -19.87
C PRO A 325 25.97 -11.63 -18.70
N GLU A 326 26.84 -12.33 -17.95
CA GLU A 326 27.61 -11.89 -16.78
C GLU A 326 28.50 -10.68 -17.06
N VAL A 327 28.65 -9.81 -16.05
CA VAL A 327 29.56 -8.66 -16.08
C VAL A 327 30.65 -8.86 -15.02
N ALA A 328 31.87 -9.09 -15.47
CA ALA A 328 33.08 -9.02 -14.65
C ALA A 328 33.39 -7.55 -14.31
N GLN A 329 33.77 -7.30 -13.06
CA GLN A 329 34.23 -6.01 -12.54
C GLN A 329 35.70 -5.78 -12.88
N GLU A 330 36.06 -4.62 -13.43
CA GLU A 330 37.39 -3.99 -13.25
C GLU A 330 37.32 -2.45 -13.44
N PRO A 331 38.29 -1.67 -12.90
CA PRO A 331 38.07 -0.30 -12.44
C PRO A 331 38.43 0.82 -13.43
N LEU A 332 37.95 2.02 -13.07
CA LEU A 332 37.93 3.28 -13.82
C LEU A 332 39.33 3.81 -14.22
N ALA A 333 39.57 4.03 -15.53
CA ALA A 333 40.58 4.98 -16.02
C ALA A 333 40.26 5.58 -17.40
N ALA A 334 40.59 6.86 -17.52
CA ALA A 334 40.59 7.86 -18.62
C ALA A 334 40.29 7.47 -20.10
N ALA A 335 39.54 8.37 -20.77
CA ALA A 335 39.41 8.50 -22.25
C ALA A 335 40.64 9.23 -22.86
N PRO A 336 40.89 9.30 -24.20
CA PRO A 336 39.97 9.09 -25.34
C PRO A 336 40.56 8.41 -26.62
N SER A 337 39.69 8.04 -27.59
CA SER A 337 39.76 8.43 -29.03
C SER A 337 38.91 7.51 -29.93
N ALA A 338 38.52 8.04 -31.09
CA ALA A 338 37.47 7.58 -31.98
C ALA A 338 37.92 6.49 -32.99
N ALA A 339 37.02 5.54 -33.31
CA ALA A 339 36.69 5.13 -34.69
C ALA A 339 35.63 4.01 -34.75
N GLY A 340 34.51 4.31 -35.41
CA GLY A 340 33.71 3.43 -36.28
C GLY A 340 33.26 2.04 -35.80
N ARG A 341 31.96 1.89 -35.48
CA ARG A 341 31.16 0.67 -35.77
C ARG A 341 29.69 1.03 -36.00
N ALA A 342 29.11 0.36 -37.01
CA ALA A 342 27.77 0.57 -37.58
C ALA A 342 26.61 0.36 -36.58
N PRO A 343 25.39 0.87 -36.86
CA PRO A 343 24.37 1.05 -35.85
C PRO A 343 23.70 -0.28 -35.48
N VAL A 344 23.91 -0.72 -34.24
CA VAL A 344 23.01 -1.70 -33.61
C VAL A 344 21.68 -0.99 -33.41
N ARG A 345 20.63 -1.46 -34.10
CA ARG A 345 19.25 -1.02 -33.89
C ARG A 345 18.93 -1.17 -32.41
N ALA A 346 18.85 -0.03 -31.71
CA ALA A 346 18.37 0.01 -30.33
C ALA A 346 16.97 -0.59 -30.30
N LEU A 347 16.81 -1.72 -29.62
CA LEU A 347 15.51 -2.18 -29.16
C LEU A 347 15.02 -1.12 -28.17
N SER A 348 14.17 -0.23 -28.67
CA SER A 348 13.48 0.78 -27.91
C SER A 348 12.67 0.13 -26.80
N ARG A 349 13.17 0.24 -25.56
CA ARG A 349 12.31 0.19 -24.36
C ARG A 349 11.16 1.20 -24.57
N PRO A 350 9.93 0.93 -24.09
CA PRO A 350 8.83 1.88 -24.21
C PRO A 350 9.29 3.23 -23.66
N ARG A 351 9.09 4.30 -24.44
CA ARG A 351 9.41 5.67 -24.04
C ARG A 351 8.57 6.04 -22.82
N ALA A 352 9.10 6.86 -21.91
CA ALA A 352 8.28 7.61 -20.96
C ALA A 352 7.40 8.58 -21.77
N ASP A 353 6.15 8.20 -22.02
CA ASP A 353 5.21 8.90 -22.89
C ASP A 353 3.78 8.99 -22.30
N ALA A 354 3.53 8.33 -21.16
CA ALA A 354 2.22 8.29 -20.53
C ALA A 354 2.02 9.44 -19.53
N VAL A 355 0.77 9.85 -19.34
CA VAL A 355 0.37 10.76 -18.27
C VAL A 355 -0.10 9.93 -17.08
N LEU A 356 0.59 10.05 -15.95
CA LEU A 356 0.17 9.42 -14.69
C LEU A 356 -0.83 10.33 -13.98
N ILE A 357 -1.97 9.77 -13.60
CA ILE A 357 -3.00 10.41 -12.79
C ILE A 357 -3.20 9.57 -11.55
N THR A 358 -2.67 10.00 -10.41
CA THR A 358 -3.01 9.35 -9.13
C THR A 358 -4.38 9.84 -8.67
N GLY A 359 -5.21 8.98 -8.09
CA GLY A 359 -6.62 9.30 -7.85
C GLY A 359 -7.42 9.37 -9.17
N GLY A 360 -6.96 8.64 -10.19
CA GLY A 360 -7.48 8.74 -11.55
C GLY A 360 -8.89 8.16 -11.73
N ALA A 361 -9.38 7.31 -10.82
CA ALA A 361 -10.76 6.81 -10.84
C ALA A 361 -11.73 7.78 -10.14
N GLY A 362 -11.21 8.76 -9.40
CA GLY A 362 -11.99 9.83 -8.78
C GLY A 362 -12.68 10.75 -9.80
N PHE A 363 -13.51 11.66 -9.29
CA PHE A 363 -14.26 12.66 -10.07
C PHE A 363 -13.37 13.46 -11.03
N ILE A 364 -12.38 14.18 -10.50
CA ILE A 364 -11.50 15.03 -11.31
C ILE A 364 -10.62 14.15 -12.21
N GLY A 365 -10.10 13.05 -11.65
CA GLY A 365 -9.25 12.10 -12.38
C GLY A 365 -9.91 11.53 -13.62
N THR A 366 -11.19 11.14 -13.53
CA THR A 366 -11.95 10.56 -14.63
C THR A 366 -12.17 11.56 -15.77
N ASN A 367 -12.56 12.79 -15.43
CA ASN A 367 -12.75 13.85 -16.44
C ASN A 367 -11.42 14.23 -17.11
N LEU A 368 -10.32 14.30 -16.34
CA LEU A 368 -8.98 14.56 -16.88
C LEU A 368 -8.51 13.42 -17.79
N ALA A 369 -8.67 12.16 -17.34
CA ALA A 369 -8.30 10.97 -18.11
C ALA A 369 -9.04 10.94 -19.45
N ALA A 370 -10.36 11.13 -19.43
CA ALA A 370 -11.19 11.21 -20.64
C ALA A 370 -10.65 12.26 -21.63
N ARG A 371 -10.46 13.50 -21.15
CA ARG A 371 -9.97 14.60 -21.98
C ARG A 371 -8.58 14.34 -22.59
N LEU A 372 -7.70 13.67 -21.86
CA LEU A 372 -6.37 13.29 -22.33
C LEU A 372 -6.44 12.15 -23.37
N LEU A 373 -7.27 11.13 -23.13
CA LEU A 373 -7.47 10.00 -24.04
C LEU A 373 -8.13 10.45 -25.36
N ASP A 374 -9.10 11.37 -25.29
CA ASP A 374 -9.72 12.02 -26.45
C ASP A 374 -8.68 12.77 -27.30
N SER A 375 -7.66 13.35 -26.66
CA SER A 375 -6.53 14.00 -27.35
C SER A 375 -5.48 13.03 -27.88
N GLY A 376 -5.71 11.72 -27.80
CA GLY A 376 -4.80 10.70 -28.33
C GLY A 376 -3.67 10.29 -27.37
N ARG A 377 -3.65 10.79 -26.14
CA ARG A 377 -2.56 10.54 -25.19
C ARG A 377 -2.74 9.22 -24.46
N ARG A 378 -1.61 8.63 -24.05
CA ARG A 378 -1.59 7.46 -23.16
C ARG A 378 -1.75 7.93 -21.72
N VAL A 379 -2.62 7.27 -20.96
CA VAL A 379 -2.93 7.61 -19.57
C VAL A 379 -2.72 6.38 -18.69
N ILE A 380 -2.06 6.58 -17.56
CA ILE A 380 -1.99 5.63 -16.45
C ILE A 380 -2.90 6.17 -15.34
N VAL A 381 -4.01 5.49 -15.08
CA VAL A 381 -4.85 5.72 -13.91
C VAL A 381 -4.27 4.92 -12.75
N TYR A 382 -3.80 5.61 -11.71
CA TYR A 382 -3.30 4.99 -10.47
C TYR A 382 -4.27 5.28 -9.33
N ASP A 383 -4.92 4.27 -8.78
CA ASP A 383 -5.98 4.46 -7.77
C ASP A 383 -6.14 3.20 -6.90
N ASN A 384 -6.39 3.35 -5.60
CA ASN A 384 -6.62 2.21 -4.71
C ASN A 384 -8.11 1.81 -4.61
N LEU A 385 -9.00 2.55 -5.28
CA LEU A 385 -10.44 2.32 -5.31
C LEU A 385 -11.11 2.36 -3.93
N SER A 386 -10.49 3.02 -2.94
CA SER A 386 -11.00 3.07 -1.57
C SER A 386 -12.32 3.83 -1.44
N ARG A 387 -12.58 4.76 -2.37
CA ARG A 387 -13.78 5.59 -2.36
C ARG A 387 -14.96 4.88 -3.04
N PRO A 388 -16.09 4.67 -2.34
CA PRO A 388 -17.27 4.07 -2.96
C PRO A 388 -17.74 4.83 -4.21
N GLY A 389 -18.02 4.10 -5.28
CA GLY A 389 -18.53 4.64 -6.54
C GLY A 389 -17.45 4.90 -7.60
N VAL A 390 -16.15 4.95 -7.25
CA VAL A 390 -15.08 5.21 -8.23
C VAL A 390 -14.84 4.03 -9.17
N GLU A 391 -15.20 2.81 -8.76
CA GLU A 391 -15.20 1.63 -9.61
C GLU A 391 -16.11 1.78 -10.83
N HIS A 392 -17.23 2.52 -10.71
CA HIS A 392 -18.12 2.81 -11.83
C HIS A 392 -17.48 3.76 -12.84
N ASN A 393 -16.72 4.75 -12.35
CA ASN A 393 -15.95 5.65 -13.21
C ASN A 393 -14.85 4.90 -13.96
N LEU A 394 -14.14 4.00 -13.28
CA LEU A 394 -13.11 3.18 -13.89
C LEU A 394 -13.70 2.24 -14.96
N GLN A 395 -14.84 1.60 -14.67
CA GLN A 395 -15.57 0.81 -15.66
C GLN A 395 -16.02 1.67 -16.84
N TRP A 396 -16.49 2.89 -16.60
CA TRP A 396 -16.85 3.82 -17.66
C TRP A 396 -15.65 4.14 -18.55
N LEU A 397 -14.48 4.46 -17.99
CA LEU A 397 -13.24 4.69 -18.75
C LEU A 397 -12.87 3.46 -19.61
N ARG A 398 -12.88 2.26 -19.02
CA ARG A 398 -12.57 1.01 -19.74
C ARG A 398 -13.54 0.69 -20.87
N ARG A 399 -14.82 1.09 -20.75
CA ARG A 399 -15.82 0.89 -21.81
C ARG A 399 -15.70 1.88 -22.96
N HIS A 400 -15.22 3.10 -22.69
CA HIS A 400 -15.19 4.18 -23.70
C HIS A 400 -13.83 4.32 -24.38
N TYR A 401 -12.76 3.78 -23.79
CA TYR A 401 -11.40 3.95 -24.30
C TYR A 401 -10.68 2.61 -24.47
N PRO A 402 -9.83 2.49 -25.52
CA PRO A 402 -9.15 1.25 -25.83
C PRO A 402 -7.97 0.99 -24.86
N ALA A 403 -7.72 -0.29 -24.56
CA ALA A 403 -6.74 -0.73 -23.57
C ALA A 403 -5.29 -0.33 -23.90
N GLU A 404 -4.96 -0.11 -25.19
CA GLU A 404 -3.63 0.32 -25.63
C GLU A 404 -3.29 1.76 -25.16
N ARG A 405 -4.30 2.58 -24.87
CA ARG A 405 -4.12 3.98 -24.43
C ARG A 405 -4.44 4.21 -22.96
N LEU A 406 -5.24 3.34 -22.35
CA LEU A 406 -5.63 3.43 -20.94
C LEU A 406 -5.00 2.26 -20.17
N HIS A 407 -3.96 2.56 -19.39
CA HIS A 407 -3.43 1.65 -18.37
C HIS A 407 -4.08 1.95 -17.02
N VAL A 408 -4.41 0.90 -16.28
CA VAL A 408 -5.00 1.01 -14.95
C VAL A 408 -4.11 0.26 -13.98
N GLU A 409 -3.57 0.99 -13.01
CA GLU A 409 -2.74 0.48 -11.93
C GLU A 409 -3.53 0.62 -10.62
N VAL A 410 -3.94 -0.51 -10.04
CA VAL A 410 -4.63 -0.48 -8.74
C VAL A 410 -3.57 -0.46 -7.65
N GLY A 411 -3.40 0.67 -6.98
CA GLY A 411 -2.28 0.89 -6.08
C GLY A 411 -2.51 2.03 -5.10
N ASP A 412 -1.88 1.94 -3.93
CA ASP A 412 -1.93 2.97 -2.90
C ASP A 412 -0.72 3.91 -3.02
N VAL A 413 -0.93 5.22 -2.86
CA VAL A 413 0.18 6.20 -2.90
C VAL A 413 1.13 6.08 -1.70
N ARG A 414 0.73 5.35 -0.67
CA ARG A 414 1.57 4.97 0.48
C ARG A 414 2.55 3.86 0.14
N ASP A 415 2.30 3.11 -0.94
CA ASP A 415 3.22 2.12 -1.49
C ASP A 415 4.29 2.79 -2.36
N ARG A 416 5.52 2.85 -1.86
CA ARG A 416 6.63 3.53 -2.55
C ARG A 416 7.10 2.79 -3.80
N HIS A 417 6.99 1.46 -3.82
CA HIS A 417 7.56 0.66 -4.90
C HIS A 417 6.67 0.70 -6.13
N LEU A 418 5.38 0.38 -5.94
CA LEU A 418 4.40 0.39 -7.03
C LEU A 418 4.23 1.80 -7.61
N LEU A 419 4.24 2.82 -6.74
CA LEU A 419 4.22 4.21 -7.18
C LEU A 419 5.49 4.58 -7.96
N GLY A 420 6.66 4.09 -7.55
CA GLY A 420 7.92 4.29 -8.27
C GLY A 420 7.88 3.75 -9.70
N ASP A 421 7.32 2.56 -9.88
CA ASP A 421 7.16 1.93 -11.21
C ASP A 421 6.18 2.71 -12.11
N ALA A 422 5.11 3.24 -11.53
CA ALA A 422 4.17 4.09 -12.25
C ALA A 422 4.80 5.44 -12.65
N VAL A 423 5.55 6.07 -11.73
CA VAL A 423 6.27 7.33 -11.99
C VAL A 423 7.37 7.15 -13.03
N ALA A 424 8.08 6.03 -13.04
CA ALA A 424 9.15 5.74 -14.00
C ALA A 424 8.66 5.71 -15.46
N GLN A 425 7.37 5.44 -15.68
CA GLN A 425 6.73 5.41 -17.00
C GLN A 425 6.12 6.76 -17.40
N ALA A 426 6.02 7.71 -16.47
CA ALA A 426 5.31 8.95 -16.65
C ALA A 426 6.16 10.03 -17.34
N ALA A 427 5.57 10.73 -18.30
CA ALA A 427 6.08 11.99 -18.84
C ALA A 427 5.49 13.21 -18.12
N GLN A 428 4.41 13.02 -17.36
CA GLN A 428 3.71 14.02 -16.55
C GLN A 428 2.98 13.31 -15.41
N VAL A 429 2.96 13.93 -14.23
CA VAL A 429 2.17 13.49 -13.09
C VAL A 429 1.11 14.53 -12.75
N PHE A 430 -0.14 14.10 -12.65
CA PHE A 430 -1.23 14.82 -11.97
C PHE A 430 -1.54 14.07 -10.67
N HIS A 431 -1.21 14.67 -9.53
CA HIS A 431 -1.40 14.05 -8.23
C HIS A 431 -2.73 14.50 -7.62
N LEU A 432 -3.76 13.66 -7.79
CA LEU A 432 -5.15 13.92 -7.34
C LEU A 432 -5.59 12.96 -6.23
N ALA A 433 -4.80 11.94 -5.91
CA ALA A 433 -5.08 11.00 -4.82
C ALA A 433 -5.04 11.74 -3.48
N ALA A 434 -6.09 11.61 -2.68
CA ALA A 434 -6.22 12.33 -1.41
C ALA A 434 -7.28 11.68 -0.51
N GLN A 435 -7.11 11.85 0.80
CA GLN A 435 -8.22 11.92 1.75
C GLN A 435 -8.81 13.33 1.58
N VAL A 436 -10.12 13.45 1.35
CA VAL A 436 -10.77 14.64 0.79
C VAL A 436 -11.80 15.31 1.69
N ALA A 437 -12.18 14.68 2.81
CA ALA A 437 -13.22 15.14 3.72
C ALA A 437 -12.62 15.68 5.02
N VAL A 438 -13.05 16.88 5.42
CA VAL A 438 -12.62 17.50 6.70
C VAL A 438 -13.16 16.69 7.88
N THR A 439 -14.40 16.22 7.80
CA THR A 439 -15.06 15.41 8.83
C THR A 439 -14.32 14.10 9.07
N SER A 440 -14.05 13.32 8.01
CA SER A 440 -13.26 12.09 8.12
C SER A 440 -11.85 12.32 8.65
N SER A 441 -11.24 13.49 8.38
CA SER A 441 -9.92 13.83 8.95
C SER A 441 -9.94 14.06 10.46
N LEU A 442 -11.08 14.45 11.02
CA LEU A 442 -11.24 14.61 12.47
C LEU A 442 -11.49 13.25 13.14
N GLU A 443 -12.09 12.31 12.42
CA GLU A 443 -12.34 10.94 12.89
C GLU A 443 -11.06 10.08 12.82
N ASP A 444 -10.31 10.15 11.72
CA ASP A 444 -9.06 9.42 11.51
C ASP A 444 -7.95 10.36 10.96
N PRO A 445 -7.32 11.16 11.83
CA PRO A 445 -6.25 12.07 11.44
C PRO A 445 -4.98 11.35 10.97
N SER A 446 -4.75 10.13 11.43
CA SER A 446 -3.60 9.32 11.03
C SER A 446 -3.73 8.90 9.57
N HIS A 447 -4.89 8.39 9.15
CA HIS A 447 -5.15 8.08 7.75
C HIS A 447 -5.06 9.31 6.86
N ASP A 448 -5.61 10.45 7.29
CA ASP A 448 -5.51 11.72 6.57
C ASP A 448 -4.05 12.15 6.34
N PHE A 449 -3.21 12.12 7.39
CA PHE A 449 -1.78 12.41 7.29
C PHE A 449 -1.06 11.45 6.33
N GLU A 450 -1.29 10.15 6.49
CA GLU A 450 -0.65 9.09 5.72
C GLU A 450 -0.94 9.20 4.22
N VAL A 451 -2.21 9.46 3.86
CA VAL A 451 -2.61 9.58 2.45
C VAL A 451 -2.19 10.93 1.87
N ASN A 452 -2.50 12.04 2.54
CA ASN A 452 -2.31 13.36 1.96
C ASN A 452 -0.86 13.83 2.03
N LEU A 453 -0.21 13.72 3.19
CA LEU A 453 1.14 14.25 3.37
C LEU A 453 2.19 13.21 2.99
N ARG A 454 2.19 12.04 3.61
CA ARG A 454 3.17 10.99 3.29
C ARG A 454 2.98 10.45 1.88
N GLY A 455 1.75 10.27 1.39
CA GLY A 455 1.48 9.92 0.00
C GLY A 455 2.04 10.94 -1.00
N THR A 456 1.85 12.25 -0.76
CA THR A 456 2.45 13.30 -1.60
C THR A 456 3.98 13.26 -1.53
N PHE A 457 4.55 13.07 -0.33
CA PHE A 457 5.99 12.94 -0.16
C PHE A 457 6.55 11.76 -0.97
N ASN A 458 5.88 10.60 -0.96
CA ASN A 458 6.27 9.44 -1.76
C ASN A 458 6.26 9.75 -3.27
N VAL A 459 5.25 10.49 -3.76
CA VAL A 459 5.20 10.93 -5.17
C VAL A 459 6.38 11.83 -5.49
N LEU A 460 6.66 12.82 -4.65
CA LEU A 460 7.77 13.74 -4.82
C LEU A 460 9.12 13.02 -4.82
N ASP A 461 9.32 12.09 -3.89
CA ASP A 461 10.56 11.33 -3.80
C ASP A 461 10.76 10.37 -4.98
N ALA A 462 9.69 9.72 -5.45
CA ALA A 462 9.71 8.91 -6.67
C ALA A 462 10.08 9.75 -7.91
N ILE A 463 9.50 10.94 -8.06
CA ILE A 463 9.83 11.87 -9.15
C ILE A 463 11.29 12.30 -9.06
N ARG A 464 11.77 12.65 -7.86
CA ARG A 464 13.16 13.07 -7.62
C ARG A 464 14.16 11.97 -7.96
N CYS A 465 13.83 10.72 -7.67
CA CYS A 465 14.69 9.56 -7.94
C CYS A 465 14.62 9.08 -9.40
N ALA A 466 13.65 9.54 -10.19
CA ALA A 466 13.51 9.14 -11.58
C ALA A 466 14.67 9.68 -12.43
N ARG A 467 15.17 8.86 -13.37
CA ARG A 467 16.22 9.28 -14.32
C ARG A 467 15.83 10.50 -15.17
N ARG A 468 14.52 10.67 -15.39
CA ARG A 468 13.91 11.81 -16.08
C ARG A 468 12.71 12.26 -15.25
N PRO A 469 12.91 13.15 -14.26
CA PRO A 469 11.83 13.59 -13.37
C PRO A 469 10.67 14.18 -14.18
N PRO A 470 9.46 13.57 -14.16
CA PRO A 470 8.31 14.15 -14.83
C PRO A 470 7.81 15.38 -14.07
N PRO A 471 7.23 16.39 -14.76
CA PRO A 471 6.60 17.49 -14.06
C PRO A 471 5.40 17.04 -13.23
N LEU A 472 5.12 17.79 -12.17
CA LEU A 472 4.05 17.53 -11.21
C LEU A 472 3.04 18.67 -11.18
N LEU A 473 1.75 18.35 -11.29
CA LEU A 473 0.67 19.21 -10.81
C LEU A 473 0.06 18.59 -9.57
N PHE A 474 0.01 19.36 -8.48
CA PHE A 474 -0.63 18.95 -7.23
C PHE A 474 -1.90 19.75 -6.97
N THR A 475 -3.00 19.08 -6.63
CA THR A 475 -4.24 19.72 -6.18
C THR A 475 -4.25 19.87 -4.66
N SER A 476 -4.00 21.09 -4.20
CA SER A 476 -4.16 21.56 -2.82
C SER A 476 -5.60 22.07 -2.60
N THR A 477 -5.84 22.86 -1.56
CA THR A 477 -7.17 23.26 -1.10
C THR A 477 -7.19 24.69 -0.56
N ASN A 478 -8.34 25.34 -0.57
CA ASN A 478 -8.54 26.63 0.08
C ASN A 478 -8.45 26.58 1.62
N LYS A 479 -8.47 25.39 2.21
CA LYS A 479 -8.35 25.19 3.67
C LYS A 479 -6.95 25.50 4.22
N VAL A 480 -5.98 25.72 3.33
CA VAL A 480 -4.65 26.22 3.71
C VAL A 480 -4.66 27.65 4.25
N TYR A 481 -5.77 28.38 4.07
CA TYR A 481 -5.95 29.75 4.57
C TYR A 481 -6.77 29.85 5.86
N GLY A 482 -7.08 28.72 6.50
CA GLY A 482 -7.73 28.69 7.80
C GLY A 482 -9.21 29.06 7.77
N ALA A 483 -9.73 29.52 8.90
CA ALA A 483 -11.14 29.90 9.05
C ALA A 483 -11.50 31.25 8.40
N LEU A 484 -10.49 32.10 8.13
CA LEU A 484 -10.67 33.47 7.60
C LEU A 484 -11.51 34.38 8.52
N ASP A 485 -11.40 34.21 9.83
CA ASP A 485 -12.20 34.97 10.82
C ASP A 485 -11.86 36.46 10.89
N ASP A 486 -10.69 36.84 10.38
CA ASP A 486 -10.23 38.23 10.26
C ASP A 486 -10.81 38.95 9.04
N VAL A 487 -11.50 38.25 8.12
CA VAL A 487 -12.19 38.87 6.98
C VAL A 487 -13.53 39.44 7.47
N PRO A 488 -13.73 40.77 7.48
CA PRO A 488 -15.00 41.35 7.92
C PRO A 488 -16.10 41.04 6.91
N LEU A 489 -17.20 40.47 7.38
CA LEU A 489 -18.34 40.05 6.55
C LEU A 489 -19.60 40.82 6.91
N GLU A 490 -20.30 41.28 5.87
CA GLU A 490 -21.71 41.63 5.90
C GLU A 490 -22.55 40.41 5.52
N ALA A 491 -23.76 40.32 6.05
CA ALA A 491 -24.71 39.29 5.69
C ALA A 491 -26.04 39.91 5.28
N ASP A 492 -26.61 39.42 4.18
CA ASP A 492 -28.01 39.65 3.84
C ASP A 492 -28.85 38.39 4.09
N ALA A 493 -30.08 38.35 3.60
CA ALA A 493 -30.96 37.19 3.74
C ALA A 493 -30.43 35.92 3.03
N GLN A 494 -29.52 36.07 2.06
CA GLN A 494 -29.09 35.03 1.13
C GLN A 494 -27.66 34.56 1.35
N ARG A 495 -26.74 35.46 1.71
CA ARG A 495 -25.31 35.16 1.72
C ARG A 495 -24.48 36.07 2.62
N TYR A 496 -23.27 35.61 2.92
CA TYR A 496 -22.18 36.44 3.40
C TYR A 496 -21.44 37.12 2.24
N GLN A 497 -20.98 38.35 2.47
CA GLN A 497 -20.12 39.10 1.55
C GLN A 497 -19.03 39.86 2.32
N PRO A 498 -17.82 39.99 1.79
CA PRO A 498 -16.78 40.83 2.40
C PRO A 498 -17.22 42.28 2.46
N SER A 499 -16.94 43.00 3.54
CA SER A 499 -17.15 44.45 3.62
C SER A 499 -16.14 45.22 2.76
N ASP A 500 -14.94 44.69 2.55
CA ASP A 500 -13.94 45.26 1.65
C ASP A 500 -14.39 45.12 0.17
N PRO A 501 -14.61 46.25 -0.55
CA PRO A 501 -15.01 46.21 -1.95
C PRO A 501 -13.99 45.53 -2.88
N LEU A 502 -12.70 45.62 -2.60
CA LEU A 502 -11.66 44.99 -3.43
C LEU A 502 -11.70 43.48 -3.26
N LEU A 503 -11.79 42.99 -2.02
CA LEU A 503 -11.91 41.56 -1.73
C LEU A 503 -13.21 40.99 -2.32
N ARG A 504 -14.32 41.74 -2.21
CA ARG A 504 -15.61 41.38 -2.82
C ARG A 504 -15.51 41.26 -4.34
N ALA A 505 -14.80 42.17 -4.99
CA ALA A 505 -14.68 42.21 -6.45
C ALA A 505 -13.67 41.19 -7.02
N ARG A 506 -12.70 40.71 -6.23
CA ARG A 506 -11.56 39.93 -6.72
C ARG A 506 -11.44 38.54 -6.08
N GLY A 507 -11.89 38.36 -4.84
CA GLY A 507 -11.67 37.15 -4.05
C GLY A 507 -10.39 37.20 -3.22
N ILE A 508 -10.05 36.05 -2.64
CA ILE A 508 -8.83 35.79 -1.87
C ILE A 508 -7.71 35.39 -2.83
N ASP A 509 -6.58 36.09 -2.75
CA ASP A 509 -5.38 35.81 -3.57
C ASP A 509 -4.32 34.99 -2.80
N GLU A 510 -3.23 34.65 -3.48
CA GLU A 510 -2.16 33.80 -2.94
C GLU A 510 -1.24 34.50 -1.93
N ARG A 511 -1.40 35.82 -1.73
CA ARG A 511 -0.67 36.59 -0.71
C ARG A 511 -1.31 36.45 0.67
N ARG A 512 -2.49 35.86 0.74
CA ARG A 512 -3.16 35.51 2.00
C ARG A 512 -2.24 34.61 2.83
N ALA A 513 -2.07 34.95 4.11
CA ALA A 513 -1.29 34.16 5.04
C ALA A 513 -1.84 32.73 5.15
N LEU A 514 -0.92 31.76 5.23
CA LEU A 514 -1.26 30.37 5.48
C LEU A 514 -1.57 30.16 6.95
N ASP A 515 -2.63 29.42 7.22
CA ASP A 515 -3.10 29.11 8.57
C ASP A 515 -3.85 27.79 8.52
N PHE A 516 -3.16 26.67 8.74
CA PHE A 516 -3.74 25.35 8.48
C PHE A 516 -4.72 24.96 9.60
N HIS A 517 -6.01 24.91 9.27
CA HIS A 517 -7.06 24.47 10.19
C HIS A 517 -7.54 23.06 9.85
N SER A 518 -7.81 22.24 10.86
CA SER A 518 -8.16 20.79 10.80
C SER A 518 -7.01 19.88 10.33
N PRO A 519 -7.04 18.57 10.68
CA PRO A 519 -6.05 17.60 10.18
C PRO A 519 -5.95 17.62 8.65
N TYR A 520 -7.09 17.66 7.94
CA TYR A 520 -7.14 17.82 6.48
C TYR A 520 -6.40 19.08 5.99
N GLY A 521 -6.61 20.23 6.64
CA GLY A 521 -5.90 21.46 6.29
C GLY A 521 -4.40 21.36 6.54
N CYS A 522 -4.00 20.72 7.64
CA CYS A 522 -2.60 20.47 7.98
C CYS A 522 -1.91 19.52 7.00
N SER A 523 -2.54 18.39 6.64
CA SER A 523 -1.94 17.40 5.75
C SER A 523 -1.85 17.93 4.31
N LYS A 524 -2.92 18.55 3.79
CA LYS A 524 -2.90 19.21 2.47
C LYS A 524 -1.98 20.43 2.44
N GLY A 525 -1.94 21.22 3.51
CA GLY A 525 -1.04 22.38 3.65
C GLY A 525 0.42 21.97 3.74
N GLY A 526 0.75 20.93 4.50
CA GLY A 526 2.09 20.34 4.53
C GLY A 526 2.50 19.84 3.15
N ALA A 527 1.62 19.12 2.46
CA ALA A 527 1.89 18.62 1.11
C ALA A 527 2.09 19.76 0.09
N ASP A 528 1.25 20.80 0.14
CA ASP A 528 1.38 22.04 -0.63
C ASP A 528 2.78 22.64 -0.47
N GLN A 529 3.25 22.80 0.78
CA GLN A 529 4.56 23.35 1.05
C GLN A 529 5.70 22.45 0.60
N TYR A 530 5.60 21.13 0.76
CA TYR A 530 6.60 20.18 0.26
C TYR A 530 6.72 20.21 -1.26
N VAL A 531 5.61 20.31 -2.00
CA VAL A 531 5.65 20.42 -3.46
C VAL A 531 6.38 21.69 -3.90
N LEU A 532 6.06 22.83 -3.28
CA LEU A 532 6.74 24.10 -3.57
C LEU A 532 8.22 24.06 -3.20
N ASP A 533 8.56 23.42 -2.08
CA ASP A 533 9.93 23.32 -1.63
C ASP A 533 10.76 22.38 -2.50
N TYR A 534 10.21 21.24 -2.92
CA TYR A 534 10.90 20.34 -3.83
C TYR A 534 11.23 21.00 -5.19
N ALA A 535 10.37 21.91 -5.65
CA ALA A 535 10.67 22.73 -6.82
C ALA A 535 11.86 23.67 -6.58
N ARG A 536 11.99 24.27 -5.40
CA ARG A 536 13.10 25.18 -5.04
C ARG A 536 14.40 24.43 -4.74
N SER A 537 14.31 23.40 -3.91
CA SER A 537 15.44 22.67 -3.32
C SER A 537 16.04 21.65 -4.28
N PHE A 538 15.22 21.01 -5.12
CA PHE A 538 15.67 19.96 -6.05
C PHE A 538 15.46 20.32 -7.53
N GLY A 539 14.95 21.51 -7.82
CA GLY A 539 14.69 21.94 -9.20
C GLY A 539 13.59 21.15 -9.91
N LEU A 540 12.70 20.48 -9.17
CA LEU A 540 11.58 19.76 -9.77
C LEU A 540 10.63 20.73 -10.47
N GLN A 541 10.11 20.33 -11.63
CA GLN A 541 9.06 21.08 -12.30
C GLN A 541 7.71 20.79 -11.62
N ALA A 542 7.27 21.64 -10.69
CA ALA A 542 6.06 21.37 -9.93
C ALA A 542 5.19 22.62 -9.70
N VAL A 543 3.88 22.46 -9.78
CA VAL A 543 2.87 23.52 -9.57
C VAL A 543 1.82 23.06 -8.57
N VAL A 544 1.39 23.97 -7.70
CA VAL A 544 0.29 23.74 -6.76
C VAL A 544 -0.95 24.54 -7.16
N LEU A 545 -2.10 23.88 -7.20
CA LEU A 545 -3.40 24.53 -7.36
C LEU A 545 -4.21 24.43 -6.06
N ARG A 546 -4.49 25.57 -5.41
CA ARG A 546 -5.28 25.68 -4.18
C ARG A 546 -6.75 25.78 -4.53
N MET A 547 -7.41 24.62 -4.49
CA MET A 547 -8.74 24.42 -5.06
C MET A 547 -9.86 24.95 -4.15
N SER A 548 -10.85 25.62 -4.74
CA SER A 548 -12.15 25.89 -4.13
C SER A 548 -13.16 24.76 -4.44
N CYS A 549 -14.45 25.10 -4.61
CA CYS A 549 -15.50 24.12 -4.89
C CYS A 549 -15.51 23.71 -6.36
N ILE A 550 -15.16 22.45 -6.61
CA ILE A 550 -15.19 21.83 -7.95
C ILE A 550 -16.39 20.89 -8.05
N TYR A 551 -17.11 20.97 -9.17
CA TYR A 551 -18.29 20.16 -9.41
C TYR A 551 -18.49 19.82 -10.89
N GLY A 552 -19.16 18.71 -11.18
CA GLY A 552 -19.41 18.26 -12.54
C GLY A 552 -19.69 16.75 -12.66
N PRO A 553 -19.83 16.24 -13.90
CA PRO A 553 -20.04 14.82 -14.19
C PRO A 553 -19.02 13.91 -13.49
N HIS A 554 -19.40 12.65 -13.20
CA HIS A 554 -18.57 11.64 -12.51
C HIS A 554 -18.30 11.92 -11.02
N GLN A 555 -18.91 12.95 -10.44
CA GLN A 555 -18.83 13.23 -9.01
C GLN A 555 -19.88 12.44 -8.22
N CYS A 556 -19.42 11.45 -7.45
CA CYS A 556 -20.22 10.76 -6.44
C CYS A 556 -20.26 11.62 -5.16
N GLY A 557 -21.08 12.66 -5.16
CA GLY A 557 -21.23 13.60 -4.03
C GLY A 557 -21.97 12.96 -2.85
N ASN A 558 -21.46 13.20 -1.64
CA ASN A 558 -22.07 12.77 -0.38
C ASN A 558 -22.10 13.94 0.63
N GLU A 559 -22.61 13.69 1.83
CA GLU A 559 -22.78 14.73 2.85
C GLU A 559 -21.45 15.40 3.22
N ASP A 560 -20.35 14.66 3.22
CA ASP A 560 -19.03 15.15 3.60
C ASP A 560 -18.25 15.83 2.47
N GLN A 561 -18.58 15.53 1.21
CA GLN A 561 -17.83 16.04 0.06
C GLN A 561 -18.66 16.19 -1.21
N GLY A 562 -18.42 17.30 -1.93
CA GLY A 562 -19.04 17.57 -3.22
C GLY A 562 -20.48 18.04 -3.06
N TRP A 563 -20.68 19.07 -2.23
CA TRP A 563 -22.01 19.49 -1.75
C TRP A 563 -23.01 19.83 -2.88
N VAL A 564 -22.56 20.38 -4.01
CA VAL A 564 -23.43 20.67 -5.17
C VAL A 564 -23.99 19.36 -5.78
N ALA A 565 -23.13 18.36 -5.97
CA ALA A 565 -23.55 17.05 -6.46
C ALA A 565 -24.43 16.33 -5.42
N HIS A 566 -24.05 16.38 -4.14
CA HIS A 566 -24.84 15.81 -3.06
C HIS A 566 -26.27 16.37 -3.01
N PHE A 567 -26.41 17.70 -3.05
CA PHE A 567 -27.74 18.34 -3.04
C PHE A 567 -28.58 17.95 -4.25
N LEU A 568 -27.99 17.90 -5.46
CA LEU A 568 -28.70 17.44 -6.66
C LEU A 568 -29.11 15.96 -6.57
N ILE A 569 -28.24 15.08 -6.06
CA ILE A 569 -28.55 13.66 -5.86
C ILE A 569 -29.71 13.49 -4.89
N ARG A 570 -29.65 14.14 -3.72
CA ARG A 570 -30.72 14.07 -2.71
C ARG A 570 -32.04 14.63 -3.24
N ALA A 571 -31.99 15.75 -3.96
CA ALA A 571 -33.17 16.34 -4.59
C ALA A 571 -33.80 15.41 -5.64
N LEU A 572 -33.00 14.78 -6.51
CA LEU A 572 -33.50 13.82 -7.50
C LEU A 572 -34.09 12.56 -6.85
N GLN A 573 -33.55 12.16 -5.70
CA GLN A 573 -34.04 11.01 -4.91
C GLN A 573 -35.17 11.37 -3.95
N GLN A 574 -35.60 12.64 -3.91
CA GLN A 574 -36.58 13.16 -2.95
C GLN A 574 -36.23 12.84 -1.49
N GLN A 575 -34.95 12.94 -1.13
CA GLN A 575 -34.44 12.72 0.23
C GLN A 575 -34.10 14.06 0.91
N PRO A 576 -34.21 14.15 2.25
CA PRO A 576 -33.90 15.39 2.98
C PRO A 576 -32.46 15.87 2.78
N ILE A 577 -32.23 17.18 2.77
CA ILE A 577 -30.89 17.79 2.69
C ILE A 577 -30.56 18.47 4.01
N THR A 578 -29.45 18.09 4.65
CA THR A 578 -28.96 18.77 5.85
C THR A 578 -28.17 20.03 5.50
N VAL A 579 -28.58 21.18 6.04
CA VAL A 579 -27.86 22.45 5.96
C VAL A 579 -27.13 22.68 7.28
N TYR A 580 -25.80 22.66 7.23
CA TYR A 580 -24.94 22.95 8.37
C TYR A 580 -24.75 24.46 8.52
N GLY A 581 -25.17 25.00 9.67
CA GLY A 581 -25.22 26.44 9.92
C GLY A 581 -26.42 27.13 9.26
N ASP A 582 -26.26 28.40 8.93
CA ASP A 582 -27.35 29.25 8.43
C ASP A 582 -27.54 29.17 6.90
N GLY A 583 -26.71 28.43 6.17
CA GLY A 583 -26.80 28.29 4.70
C GLY A 583 -26.30 29.52 3.91
N ARG A 584 -25.81 30.57 4.58
CA ARG A 584 -25.34 31.80 3.94
C ARG A 584 -23.87 31.73 3.52
N GLN A 585 -23.15 30.67 3.89
CA GLN A 585 -21.75 30.52 3.52
C GLN A 585 -21.57 30.46 2.01
N VAL A 586 -20.52 31.12 1.51
CA VAL A 586 -20.27 31.31 0.06
C VAL A 586 -19.05 30.57 -0.41
N ARG A 587 -19.16 29.91 -1.57
CA ARG A 587 -18.05 29.36 -2.35
C ARG A 587 -18.17 29.79 -3.81
N ASP A 588 -17.04 29.99 -4.47
CA ASP A 588 -17.00 30.06 -5.93
C ASP A 588 -17.02 28.67 -6.57
N LEU A 589 -17.96 28.47 -7.48
CA LEU A 589 -18.20 27.19 -8.13
C LEU A 589 -17.42 27.11 -9.44
N LEU A 590 -16.51 26.15 -9.56
CA LEU A 590 -15.78 25.87 -10.81
C LEU A 590 -16.26 24.56 -11.43
N PHE A 591 -16.72 24.65 -12.67
CA PHE A 591 -17.12 23.46 -13.41
C PHE A 591 -15.90 22.66 -13.85
N VAL A 592 -15.98 21.34 -13.80
CA VAL A 592 -14.83 20.43 -14.02
C VAL A 592 -14.16 20.61 -15.38
N ASP A 593 -14.90 20.92 -16.46
CA ASP A 593 -14.31 21.13 -17.78
C ASP A 593 -13.31 22.30 -17.77
N ASP A 594 -13.65 23.40 -17.10
CA ASP A 594 -12.77 24.56 -16.99
C ASP A 594 -11.53 24.24 -16.15
N LEU A 595 -11.69 23.43 -15.10
CA LEU A 595 -10.56 22.95 -14.31
C LEU A 595 -9.61 22.06 -15.14
N VAL A 596 -10.16 21.12 -15.92
CA VAL A 596 -9.35 20.26 -16.77
C VAL A 596 -8.57 21.10 -17.79
N GLU A 597 -9.19 22.12 -18.37
CA GLU A 597 -8.45 23.06 -19.23
C GLU A 597 -7.37 23.83 -18.45
N ALA A 598 -7.59 24.19 -17.19
CA ALA A 598 -6.53 24.77 -16.33
C ALA A 598 -5.34 23.81 -16.15
N PHE A 599 -5.61 22.52 -15.93
CA PHE A 599 -4.56 21.50 -15.80
C PHE A 599 -3.73 21.36 -17.08
N LEU A 600 -4.38 21.39 -18.25
CA LEU A 600 -3.68 21.35 -19.53
C LEU A 600 -2.84 22.61 -19.78
N GLN A 601 -3.33 23.79 -19.37
CA GLN A 601 -2.53 25.02 -19.43
C GLN A 601 -1.35 24.99 -18.46
N CYS A 602 -1.51 24.43 -17.26
CA CYS A 602 -0.41 24.21 -16.32
C CYS A 602 0.70 23.37 -16.96
N GLN A 603 0.33 22.27 -17.61
CA GLN A 603 1.29 21.42 -18.30
C GLN A 603 2.01 22.16 -19.44
N ALA A 604 1.27 22.87 -20.28
CA ALA A 604 1.84 23.60 -21.41
C ALA A 604 2.79 24.74 -20.98
N GLN A 605 2.51 25.38 -19.84
CA GLN A 605 3.27 26.51 -19.32
C GLN A 605 4.14 26.15 -18.10
N MET A 606 4.39 24.86 -17.87
CA MET A 606 5.07 24.36 -16.67
C MET A 606 6.41 25.09 -16.37
N PRO A 607 7.29 25.36 -17.35
CA PRO A 607 8.53 26.10 -17.08
C PRO A 607 8.33 27.50 -16.50
N ARG A 608 7.20 28.17 -16.80
CA ARG A 608 6.86 29.52 -16.30
C ARG A 608 6.11 29.49 -14.97
N LEU A 609 5.46 28.37 -14.65
CA LEU A 609 4.60 28.23 -13.49
C LEU A 609 5.30 27.52 -12.32
N SER A 610 6.34 26.73 -12.60
CA SER A 610 7.02 25.90 -11.60
C SER A 610 7.43 26.67 -10.34
N GLY A 611 7.28 26.02 -9.19
CA GLY A 611 7.61 26.58 -7.88
C GLY A 611 6.59 27.57 -7.32
N ARG A 612 5.41 27.70 -7.97
CA ARG A 612 4.35 28.62 -7.58
C ARG A 612 3.06 27.89 -7.22
N ALA A 613 2.30 28.49 -6.31
CA ALA A 613 0.93 28.12 -6.01
C ALA A 613 -0.03 29.10 -6.68
N PHE A 614 -1.19 28.61 -7.09
CA PHE A 614 -2.28 29.43 -7.65
C PHE A 614 -3.61 29.06 -7.03
N ASN A 615 -4.42 30.05 -6.69
CA ASN A 615 -5.80 29.82 -6.28
C ASN A 615 -6.63 29.44 -7.51
N MET A 616 -7.48 28.42 -7.36
CA MET A 616 -8.24 27.85 -8.46
C MET A 616 -9.70 27.64 -8.07
N GLY A 617 -10.59 28.35 -8.75
CA GLY A 617 -12.02 28.31 -8.51
C GLY A 617 -12.80 29.12 -9.55
N GLY A 618 -14.10 29.24 -9.35
CA GLY A 618 -15.01 29.92 -10.28
C GLY A 618 -14.87 31.45 -10.29
N GLY A 619 -14.21 32.02 -9.28
CA GLY A 619 -14.08 33.45 -9.08
C GLY A 619 -15.39 34.15 -8.70
N PRO A 620 -15.35 35.49 -8.51
CA PRO A 620 -16.49 36.26 -8.02
C PRO A 620 -17.76 36.12 -8.86
N ALA A 621 -17.65 35.96 -10.18
CA ALA A 621 -18.80 35.80 -11.08
C ALA A 621 -19.56 34.48 -10.87
N ASN A 622 -18.91 33.47 -10.29
CA ASN A 622 -19.51 32.15 -9.99
C ASN A 622 -19.64 31.89 -8.48
N ALA A 623 -19.57 32.93 -7.66
CA ALA A 623 -19.73 32.81 -6.21
C ALA A 623 -21.19 32.62 -5.82
N ALA A 624 -21.51 31.51 -5.15
CA ALA A 624 -22.86 31.19 -4.70
C ALA A 624 -22.87 30.72 -3.22
N SER A 625 -23.95 31.03 -2.50
CA SER A 625 -24.25 30.46 -1.19
C SER A 625 -25.00 29.13 -1.29
N LEU A 626 -25.06 28.37 -0.19
CA LEU A 626 -25.87 27.15 -0.14
C LEU A 626 -27.35 27.46 -0.46
N ARG A 627 -27.88 28.55 0.09
CA ARG A 627 -29.26 29.00 -0.16
C ARG A 627 -29.54 29.31 -1.63
N GLU A 628 -28.61 29.99 -2.30
CA GLU A 628 -28.74 30.33 -3.72
C GLU A 628 -28.77 29.05 -4.59
N VAL A 629 -27.89 28.09 -4.30
CA VAL A 629 -27.85 26.81 -5.02
C VAL A 629 -29.09 25.94 -4.72
N LEU A 630 -29.55 25.85 -3.47
CA LEU A 630 -30.76 25.11 -3.11
C LEU A 630 -31.99 25.64 -3.86
N ARG A 631 -32.17 26.97 -3.93
CA ARG A 631 -33.24 27.58 -4.73
C ARG A 631 -33.13 27.21 -6.20
N ARG A 632 -31.91 27.21 -6.75
CA ARG A 632 -31.70 26.83 -8.14
C ARG A 632 -32.05 25.35 -8.38
N ILE A 633 -31.71 24.48 -7.44
CA ILE A 633 -32.06 23.06 -7.49
C ILE A 633 -33.59 22.89 -7.45
N GLU A 634 -34.32 23.56 -6.56
CA GLU A 634 -35.80 23.56 -6.53
C GLU A 634 -36.41 23.87 -7.90
N VAL A 635 -35.86 24.89 -8.59
CA VAL A 635 -36.31 25.27 -9.95
C VAL A 635 -36.02 24.16 -10.96
N LEU A 636 -34.89 23.47 -10.85
CA LEU A 636 -34.52 22.39 -11.78
C LEU A 636 -35.35 21.12 -11.58
N VAL A 637 -35.63 20.75 -10.32
CA VAL A 637 -36.36 19.52 -9.98
C VAL A 637 -37.88 19.70 -9.92
N GLY A 638 -38.36 20.95 -9.94
CA GLY A 638 -39.78 21.28 -10.02
C GLY A 638 -40.58 21.02 -8.73
N HIS A 639 -39.92 20.78 -7.59
CA HIS A 639 -40.55 20.56 -6.29
C HIS A 639 -39.75 21.21 -5.15
N ARG A 640 -40.42 21.40 -4.00
CA ARG A 640 -39.80 21.94 -2.79
C ARG A 640 -38.86 20.91 -2.17
N LEU A 641 -37.68 21.35 -1.72
CA LEU A 641 -36.72 20.49 -1.04
C LEU A 641 -37.07 20.39 0.45
N GLU A 642 -37.01 19.18 0.99
CA GLU A 642 -37.06 18.96 2.43
C GLU A 642 -35.69 19.26 3.04
N LEU A 643 -35.62 20.26 3.93
CA LEU A 643 -34.38 20.73 4.54
C LEU A 643 -34.36 20.41 6.03
N ALA A 644 -33.26 19.80 6.48
CA ALA A 644 -32.91 19.70 7.89
C ALA A 644 -31.80 20.71 8.22
N HIS A 645 -31.67 21.11 9.49
CA HIS A 645 -30.64 22.04 9.93
C HIS A 645 -29.79 21.41 11.04
N ALA A 646 -28.48 21.62 10.95
CA ALA A 646 -27.49 21.16 11.93
C ALA A 646 -26.53 22.30 12.29
N ALA A 647 -25.76 22.12 13.36
CA ALA A 647 -24.74 23.07 13.79
C ALA A 647 -23.70 23.32 12.68
N PRO A 648 -23.05 24.50 12.62
CA PRO A 648 -21.95 24.75 11.69
C PRO A 648 -20.82 23.71 11.83
N ARG A 649 -20.18 23.34 10.71
CA ARG A 649 -19.03 22.44 10.73
C ARG A 649 -17.79 23.15 11.28
N VAL A 650 -16.99 22.41 12.04
CA VAL A 650 -15.69 22.89 12.56
C VAL A 650 -14.80 23.29 11.38
N GLY A 651 -14.26 24.51 11.43
CA GLY A 651 -13.36 25.04 10.37
C GLY A 651 -14.05 25.40 9.05
N ASP A 652 -15.38 25.50 9.00
CA ASP A 652 -16.06 25.98 7.80
C ASP A 652 -15.87 27.48 7.62
N GLN A 653 -15.36 27.89 6.46
CA GLN A 653 -15.17 29.30 6.12
C GLN A 653 -16.53 29.91 5.79
N ARG A 654 -16.92 31.03 6.41
CA ARG A 654 -18.18 31.70 6.03
C ARG A 654 -18.13 32.27 4.62
N TYR A 655 -16.96 32.62 4.12
CA TYR A 655 -16.77 33.11 2.76
C TYR A 655 -15.41 32.62 2.22
N TYR A 656 -15.42 32.07 1.00
CA TYR A 656 -14.21 31.89 0.22
C TYR A 656 -14.54 32.02 -1.28
N VAL A 657 -13.78 32.86 -1.98
CA VAL A 657 -13.84 33.02 -3.43
C VAL A 657 -12.42 33.15 -3.94
N SER A 658 -12.06 32.42 -5.00
CA SER A 658 -10.69 32.39 -5.52
C SER A 658 -10.43 33.60 -6.41
N ASP A 659 -9.34 34.32 -6.14
CA ASP A 659 -8.75 35.23 -7.11
C ASP A 659 -7.85 34.44 -8.07
N THR A 660 -8.29 34.28 -9.32
CA THR A 660 -7.58 33.48 -10.34
C THR A 660 -6.68 34.34 -11.24
N ARG A 661 -6.55 35.64 -10.98
CA ARG A 661 -5.87 36.59 -11.87
C ARG A 661 -4.38 36.28 -12.05
N ALA A 662 -3.69 35.78 -11.03
CA ALA A 662 -2.27 35.41 -11.12
C ALA A 662 -2.03 34.27 -12.11
N PHE A 663 -2.93 33.27 -12.13
CA PHE A 663 -2.90 32.18 -13.09
C PHE A 663 -3.26 32.67 -14.49
N ALA A 664 -4.36 33.43 -14.61
CA ALA A 664 -4.84 34.00 -15.87
C ALA A 664 -3.78 34.86 -16.56
N ALA A 665 -3.04 35.68 -15.81
CA ALA A 665 -1.97 36.52 -16.36
C ALA A 665 -0.83 35.72 -17.00
N THR A 666 -0.60 34.48 -16.54
CA THR A 666 0.49 33.62 -17.04
C THR A 666 0.02 32.70 -18.17
N THR A 667 -1.22 32.21 -18.13
CA THR A 667 -1.72 31.16 -19.03
C THR A 667 -2.81 31.63 -20.00
N GLY A 668 -3.43 32.79 -19.75
CA GLY A 668 -4.64 33.23 -20.45
C GLY A 668 -5.91 32.48 -20.06
N TRP A 669 -5.85 31.62 -19.04
CA TRP A 669 -7.01 30.84 -18.59
C TRP A 669 -8.02 31.70 -17.82
N SER A 670 -9.31 31.43 -18.04
CA SER A 670 -10.42 31.95 -17.24
C SER A 670 -11.57 30.94 -17.24
N PRO A 671 -12.38 30.85 -16.17
CA PRO A 671 -13.57 29.99 -16.18
C PRO A 671 -14.57 30.46 -17.24
N ARG A 672 -15.15 29.53 -18.00
CA ARG A 672 -16.08 29.81 -19.10
C ARG A 672 -17.50 29.36 -18.81
N VAL A 673 -17.67 28.38 -17.92
CA VAL A 673 -18.98 27.85 -17.54
C VAL A 673 -19.48 28.63 -16.32
N GLY A 674 -20.59 29.35 -16.51
CA GLY A 674 -21.28 30.02 -15.41
C GLY A 674 -21.90 29.02 -14.43
N ALA A 675 -22.00 29.38 -13.15
CA ALA A 675 -22.52 28.52 -12.08
C ALA A 675 -23.88 27.87 -12.44
N ASP A 676 -24.82 28.67 -12.94
CA ASP A 676 -26.16 28.22 -13.36
C ASP A 676 -26.11 27.15 -14.46
N ALA A 677 -25.30 27.41 -15.50
CA ALA A 677 -25.12 26.51 -16.62
C ALA A 677 -24.45 25.20 -16.18
N GLY A 678 -23.43 25.28 -15.32
CA GLY A 678 -22.77 24.09 -14.78
C GLY A 678 -23.68 23.26 -13.88
N ILE A 679 -24.51 23.87 -13.03
CA ILE A 679 -25.48 23.15 -12.18
C ILE A 679 -26.50 22.42 -13.06
N THR A 680 -26.99 23.10 -14.11
CA THR A 680 -27.91 22.52 -15.09
C THR A 680 -27.29 21.33 -15.84
N ARG A 681 -26.01 21.42 -16.22
CA ARG A 681 -25.27 20.32 -16.86
C ARG A 681 -25.12 19.12 -15.94
N LEU A 682 -24.75 19.36 -14.66
CA LEU A 682 -24.63 18.30 -13.67
C LEU A 682 -25.98 17.61 -13.41
N HIS A 683 -27.05 18.39 -13.25
CA HIS A 683 -28.41 17.86 -13.11
C HIS A 683 -28.79 16.94 -14.29
N ARG A 684 -28.57 17.38 -15.53
CA ARG A 684 -28.85 16.58 -16.73
C ARG A 684 -28.06 15.27 -16.75
N TRP A 685 -26.78 15.33 -16.38
CA TRP A 685 -25.93 14.14 -16.31
C TRP A 685 -26.45 13.14 -15.27
N LEU A 686 -26.78 13.60 -14.06
CA LEU A 686 -27.34 12.76 -12.99
C LEU A 686 -28.67 12.13 -13.40
N HIS A 687 -29.56 12.88 -14.05
CA HIS A 687 -30.84 12.37 -14.56
C HIS A 687 -30.64 11.24 -15.57
N THR A 688 -29.71 11.41 -16.52
CA THR A 688 -29.42 10.39 -17.54
C THR A 688 -28.82 9.12 -16.94
N GLN A 689 -28.01 9.25 -15.87
CA GLN A 689 -27.47 8.09 -15.15
C GLN A 689 -28.56 7.32 -14.41
N ALA A 690 -29.48 8.02 -13.75
CA ALA A 690 -30.61 7.41 -13.05
C ALA A 690 -31.52 6.61 -14.02
N GLU A 691 -31.79 7.15 -15.21
CA GLU A 691 -32.56 6.46 -16.25
C GLU A 691 -31.86 5.18 -16.75
N ARG A 692 -30.53 5.20 -16.86
CA ARG A 692 -29.73 4.01 -17.26
C ARG A 692 -29.63 2.95 -16.17
N ALA A 693 -29.79 3.34 -14.91
CA ALA A 693 -29.76 2.43 -13.76
C ALA A 693 -31.14 1.83 -13.43
N ALA A 694 -32.23 2.35 -13.99
CA ALA A 694 -33.57 1.80 -13.81
C ALA A 694 -33.70 0.42 -14.51
N PRO A 695 -34.28 -0.61 -13.85
CA PRO A 695 -34.44 -1.92 -14.47
C PRO A 695 -35.37 -1.82 -15.70
N VAL A 696 -34.89 -2.31 -16.84
CA VAL A 696 -35.68 -2.45 -18.06
C VAL A 696 -36.86 -3.38 -17.75
N SER A 697 -38.07 -2.83 -17.70
CA SER A 697 -39.28 -3.65 -17.53
C SER A 697 -39.42 -4.61 -18.71
N PRO A 698 -39.68 -5.91 -18.49
CA PRO A 698 -39.87 -6.85 -19.59
C PRO A 698 -41.09 -6.46 -20.43
N PRO A 699 -41.08 -6.73 -21.75
CA PRO A 699 -42.18 -6.34 -22.62
C PRO A 699 -43.46 -7.03 -22.18
N GLN A 700 -44.50 -6.23 -21.87
CA GLN A 700 -45.82 -6.74 -21.54
C GLN A 700 -46.35 -7.58 -22.72
N ARG A 701 -46.49 -8.90 -22.52
CA ARG A 701 -47.22 -9.77 -23.43
C ARG A 701 -48.66 -9.26 -23.51
N ARG A 702 -49.08 -8.79 -24.69
CA ARG A 702 -50.49 -8.59 -25.01
C ARG A 702 -51.21 -9.92 -24.86
N ILE A 703 -52.09 -10.00 -23.86
CA ILE A 703 -53.07 -11.07 -23.76
C ILE A 703 -54.16 -10.74 -24.78
N HIS A 704 -54.21 -11.51 -25.87
CA HIS A 704 -55.40 -11.56 -26.72
C HIS A 704 -56.48 -12.32 -25.95
N ALA A 705 -57.59 -11.64 -25.68
CA ALA A 705 -58.80 -12.23 -25.12
C ALA A 705 -59.43 -13.21 -26.14
N ALA A 706 -59.92 -14.33 -25.63
CA ALA A 706 -61.00 -15.11 -26.20
C ALA A 706 -62.27 -14.83 -25.39
#